data_AF-A0A495Q9V2-F1
#
_entry.id   AF-A0A495Q9V2-F1
#
_cell.length_a   1.000
_cell.length_b   1.000
_cell.length_c   1.000
_cell.angle_alpha   90.00
_cell.angle_beta   90.00
_cell.angle_gamma   90.00
#
_symmetry.space_group_name_H-M   'P 1'
#
loop_
_entity.id
_entity.type
_entity.pdbx_description
1 polymer ?
#
loop_
_entity_poly.entity_id
_entity_poly.type
_entity_poly.pdbx_seq_one_letter_code
_entity_poly.pdbx_strand_id
1 'polypeptide(L)'
;MDVDQFFSYGPRAPFEVRNVFTDREAQIRDFRDRFARLTERSWTVDELLDFQRPASNIITLCGEGGIGKSTLARHVAGLAVGGELEGLPRHGAHAVLDFADPASSSFEAVLLRLRAALAPLARSWPAFDVALAVYWQRKHPGESLTAFLRKDNTADSLGVADQVGTAVDQLLGGFGALSVAYRALNLLGRTATQKARLKRLRADLPALDPILSEQDPDRMLGYMPVLLAADLERARRKRPALALCVLDTFENVQRLPAERGGLEDLVSRLVYLMPNVVFVAAGRLAVRWHEEAKAVALTYGGERRWPGLAGHDQLGLDGFDRASAEAYLTARLTVDGTPAIGPGIRERIVAGSGGSPLYLDLSAGLFGQYLARGEAPPAEAFGLGFPELVLRTMRDLSAPDRDLLRAAALLEAFDEDVLHAVLPQMRLRQIERFVQRPFVRQDETVWPPYRLHENLRRSVAECDADTDDGWTPAERAHNAERAIEHLARAALTVWDDDADHPVPLGVRSRRCVAAFLLVLHAAHEHRLTPRTLGDLAYSLTVLGHWQVLVSLPELPDSPELNRLTAVARLTARADVNAEDRYQALRELIGEPEGPYADYYRHELASRAHIIGKVEEAAAHLSGIEPASLIGASGRFGLADNALRRSDYRSVARLMDGASQAGLDQVRAADLLGHTHLHNARFAEAAQFFETTLDAAREANAPLWEARALRHLLLALMWYDPDRTMSLLGRARELNGSAGEPIGLAQCDMAEAMASALRGEHRAAAALLEAAARRFGELGASRELLPVEALQVLLDASGGRMAEATRTARSLTDDCLPVWAPVTRAWAGLDADFTAIAWLDDPDAARRRWSQALTRLRKRSCGPLDVGDHRALIPTGRVPDALVETAIRDALRSPAFDGPREPVDAVGTLGTDGVVSGERTVVKVRRRMHERLETVRNFDKLRATTGIKAPRLLDAGAAGEAWWAVLERLPGTPADHPTPARQRQLGRQLRQWHSQPPGDGLRLDDPGALGVLLGWARSTTPDTYPALAEHIAAACRGLPMTAIHGDVAVCHNTLFDGETLTGLLDPGATEAGPPMLDLAWALAVDMPRGAQPGPLIDGYGSDAVDHDALAALLPLMMLRRLIDAPSLGLADTDGAWLTRWLRDHHPDLLTLAQ
;
A
#
# COMPACT_ATOMS: atom_id res chain seq x y z
N MET A 1 -10.70 7.96 50.56
CA MET A 1 -11.66 7.06 49.88
C MET A 1 -11.83 7.59 48.48
N ASP A 2 -11.41 6.85 47.45
CA ASP A 2 -11.76 7.23 46.07
C ASP A 2 -13.25 6.98 45.80
N VAL A 3 -13.74 7.45 44.65
CA VAL A 3 -15.17 7.36 44.27
C VAL A 3 -15.66 5.90 44.21
N ASP A 4 -14.83 4.99 43.71
CA ASP A 4 -15.15 3.57 43.54
C ASP A 4 -15.14 2.84 44.88
N GLN A 5 -14.24 3.22 45.80
CA GLN A 5 -14.25 2.76 47.20
C GLN A 5 -15.52 3.21 47.95
N PHE A 6 -15.98 4.44 47.72
CA PHE A 6 -17.19 5.00 48.32
C PHE A 6 -18.45 4.24 47.89
N PHE A 7 -18.55 3.86 46.62
CA PHE A 7 -19.67 3.07 46.13
C PHE A 7 -19.53 1.56 46.38
N SER A 8 -18.31 1.04 46.57
CA SER A 8 -18.06 -0.38 46.88
C SER A 8 -18.38 -0.74 48.33
N TYR A 9 -18.00 0.12 49.29
CA TYR A 9 -18.13 -0.16 50.72
C TYR A 9 -19.20 0.72 51.42
N GLY A 10 -19.77 1.69 50.71
CA GLY A 10 -20.78 2.61 51.22
C GLY A 10 -20.19 3.87 51.88
N PRO A 11 -21.04 4.88 52.16
CA PRO A 11 -20.61 6.22 52.61
C PRO A 11 -20.00 6.29 54.01
N ARG A 12 -19.89 5.14 54.71
CA ARG A 12 -19.41 5.02 56.09
C ARG A 12 -18.50 3.80 56.26
N ALA A 13 -17.71 3.44 55.26
CA ALA A 13 -16.68 2.42 55.47
C ALA A 13 -15.72 2.91 56.56
N PRO A 14 -15.57 2.19 57.69
CA PRO A 14 -14.81 2.70 58.83
C PRO A 14 -13.28 2.61 58.62
N PHE A 15 -12.81 2.32 57.41
CA PHE A 15 -11.42 2.00 57.12
C PHE A 15 -10.89 2.62 55.82
N GLU A 16 -9.57 2.80 55.74
CA GLU A 16 -8.81 3.15 54.54
C GLU A 16 -8.13 1.90 53.96
N VAL A 17 -8.13 1.79 52.63
CA VAL A 17 -7.41 0.75 51.87
C VAL A 17 -6.19 1.38 51.22
N ARG A 18 -4.99 0.83 51.46
CA ARG A 18 -3.73 1.31 50.86
C ARG A 18 -3.12 0.25 49.96
N ASN A 19 -2.62 0.63 48.78
CA ASN A 19 -1.80 -0.28 47.99
C ASN A 19 -0.43 -0.38 48.65
N VAL A 20 -0.14 -1.55 49.23
CA VAL A 20 1.07 -1.78 50.02
C VAL A 20 2.02 -2.64 49.22
N PHE A 21 3.24 -2.14 49.03
CA PHE A 21 4.35 -2.90 48.49
C PHE A 21 5.41 -3.01 49.59
N THR A 22 5.48 -4.16 50.25
CA THR A 22 6.37 -4.43 51.41
C THR A 22 7.21 -5.68 51.14
N ASP A 23 8.33 -5.85 51.86
CA ASP A 23 9.19 -7.06 51.83
C ASP A 23 9.90 -7.35 50.54
N ARG A 24 10.08 -6.31 49.76
CA ARG A 24 10.77 -6.40 48.49
C ARG A 24 11.96 -5.46 48.46
N GLU A 25 12.30 -4.80 49.57
CA GLU A 25 13.40 -3.86 49.70
C GLU A 25 14.76 -4.54 49.47
N ALA A 26 14.91 -5.80 49.90
CA ALA A 26 16.11 -6.58 49.61
C ALA A 26 16.24 -6.84 48.11
N GLN A 27 15.17 -7.32 47.46
CA GLN A 27 15.14 -7.58 46.02
C GLN A 27 15.27 -6.28 45.22
N ILE A 28 14.62 -5.18 45.64
CA ILE A 28 14.76 -3.85 45.05
C ILE A 28 16.21 -3.37 45.16
N ARG A 29 16.88 -3.56 46.31
CA ARG A 29 18.32 -3.25 46.47
C ARG A 29 19.18 -4.12 45.56
N ASP A 30 18.89 -5.42 45.45
CA ASP A 30 19.62 -6.32 44.57
C ASP A 30 19.45 -5.93 43.10
N PHE A 31 18.23 -5.55 42.69
CA PHE A 31 17.95 -5.00 41.37
C PHE A 31 18.72 -3.69 41.15
N ARG A 32 18.63 -2.73 42.08
CA ARG A 32 19.39 -1.48 42.03
C ARG A 32 20.88 -1.74 41.84
N ASP A 33 21.48 -2.63 42.64
CA ASP A 33 22.91 -2.91 42.59
C ASP A 33 23.33 -3.58 41.28
N ARG A 34 22.48 -4.47 40.74
CA ARG A 34 22.69 -5.08 39.42
C ARG A 34 22.54 -4.05 38.30
N PHE A 35 21.52 -3.19 38.38
CA PHE A 35 21.29 -2.11 37.43
C PHE A 35 22.47 -1.14 37.44
N ALA A 36 22.97 -0.76 38.61
CA ALA A 36 24.15 0.10 38.76
C ALA A 36 25.37 -0.53 38.10
N ARG A 37 25.70 -1.80 38.40
CA ARG A 37 26.83 -2.50 37.76
C ARG A 37 26.72 -2.57 36.23
N LEU A 38 25.51 -2.82 35.71
CA LEU A 38 25.28 -2.91 34.26
C LEU A 38 25.31 -1.53 33.59
N THR A 39 24.90 -0.47 34.28
CA THR A 39 24.88 0.90 33.75
C THR A 39 26.19 1.67 33.90
N GLU A 40 27.07 1.28 34.82
CA GLU A 40 28.44 1.82 34.92
C GLU A 40 29.34 1.33 33.77
N ARG A 41 29.06 0.15 33.22
CA ARG A 41 29.84 -0.41 32.11
C ARG A 41 29.56 0.34 30.80
N SER A 42 30.59 0.94 30.22
CA SER A 42 30.60 1.40 28.83
C SER A 42 31.03 0.28 27.89
N TRP A 43 30.46 0.25 26.69
CA TRP A 43 30.78 -0.76 25.68
C TRP A 43 31.53 -0.13 24.50
N THR A 44 32.61 -0.75 24.07
CA THR A 44 33.24 -0.46 22.77
C THR A 44 32.51 -1.21 21.65
N VAL A 45 32.70 -0.79 20.39
CA VAL A 45 32.08 -1.49 19.26
C VAL A 45 32.62 -2.92 19.16
N ASP A 46 33.92 -3.13 19.36
CA ASP A 46 34.53 -4.47 19.32
C ASP A 46 33.93 -5.39 20.39
N GLU A 47 33.66 -4.89 21.59
CA GLU A 47 32.99 -5.67 22.65
C GLU A 47 31.50 -5.94 22.35
N LEU A 48 30.78 -5.00 21.71
CA LEU A 48 29.41 -5.24 21.23
C LEU A 48 29.35 -6.30 20.13
N LEU A 49 30.44 -6.46 19.37
CA LEU A 49 30.57 -7.43 18.27
C LEU A 49 31.26 -8.74 18.69
N ASP A 50 31.68 -8.87 19.95
CA ASP A 50 32.13 -10.15 20.51
C ASP A 50 30.94 -11.07 20.77
N PHE A 51 30.55 -11.85 19.76
CA PHE A 51 29.45 -12.80 19.83
C PHE A 51 29.79 -14.11 20.58
N GLN A 52 30.96 -14.17 21.22
CA GLN A 52 31.39 -15.29 22.08
C GLN A 52 31.44 -14.92 23.56
N ARG A 53 31.16 -13.66 23.92
CA ARG A 53 31.19 -13.18 25.30
C ARG A 53 30.15 -13.88 26.20
N PRO A 54 30.40 -13.97 27.51
CA PRO A 54 29.35 -14.29 28.46
C PRO A 54 28.38 -13.10 28.63
N ALA A 55 27.08 -13.36 28.57
CA ALA A 55 26.03 -12.40 28.85
C ALA A 55 25.69 -12.38 30.35
N SER A 56 25.42 -11.17 30.86
CA SER A 56 25.12 -10.89 32.29
C SER A 56 24.04 -9.81 32.45
N ASN A 57 23.38 -9.45 31.35
CA ASN A 57 22.44 -8.33 31.26
C ASN A 57 20.98 -8.76 31.45
N ILE A 58 20.74 -9.98 31.93
CA ILE A 58 19.41 -10.50 32.24
C ILE A 58 19.33 -10.90 33.71
N ILE A 59 18.21 -10.56 34.34
CA ILE A 59 17.86 -10.99 35.70
C ILE A 59 16.50 -11.66 35.58
N THR A 60 16.35 -12.87 36.10
CA THR A 60 15.09 -13.60 35.98
C THR A 60 14.45 -13.73 37.35
N LEU A 61 13.18 -13.37 37.45
CA LEU A 61 12.31 -13.66 38.59
C LEU A 61 11.51 -14.92 38.28
N CYS A 62 11.79 -15.99 39.01
CA CYS A 62 11.05 -17.24 38.94
C CYS A 62 10.32 -17.50 40.26
N GLY A 63 9.22 -18.24 40.22
CA GLY A 63 8.45 -18.56 41.43
C GLY A 63 6.99 -18.86 41.12
N GLU A 64 6.25 -19.26 42.15
CA GLU A 64 4.86 -19.68 42.01
C GLU A 64 3.93 -18.54 41.54
N GLY A 65 2.80 -18.90 40.93
CA GLY A 65 1.82 -17.91 40.47
C GLY A 65 1.24 -17.12 41.64
N GLY A 66 1.02 -15.82 41.46
CA GLY A 66 0.48 -14.94 42.52
C GLY A 66 1.51 -14.38 43.50
N ILE A 67 2.80 -14.75 43.38
CA ILE A 67 3.88 -14.32 44.30
C ILE A 67 4.37 -12.86 44.11
N GLY A 68 3.81 -12.15 43.12
CA GLY A 68 4.08 -10.72 42.86
C GLY A 68 5.21 -10.42 41.87
N LYS A 69 5.68 -11.39 41.06
CA LYS A 69 6.80 -11.21 40.10
C LYS A 69 6.58 -10.06 39.11
N SER A 70 5.47 -10.10 38.37
CA SER A 70 5.09 -9.07 37.39
C SER A 70 5.00 -7.68 38.02
N THR A 71 4.37 -7.60 39.20
CA THR A 71 4.26 -6.37 39.97
C THR A 71 5.64 -5.86 40.40
N LEU A 72 6.51 -6.72 40.93
CA LEU A 72 7.87 -6.36 41.34
C LEU A 72 8.71 -5.89 40.15
N ALA A 73 8.71 -6.61 39.03
CA ALA A 73 9.47 -6.27 37.85
C ALA A 73 9.07 -4.90 37.29
N ARG A 74 7.75 -4.66 37.12
CA ARG A 74 7.21 -3.39 36.64
C ARG A 74 7.46 -2.26 37.65
N HIS A 75 7.29 -2.52 38.94
CA HIS A 75 7.50 -1.52 39.99
C HIS A 75 8.97 -1.08 40.06
N VAL A 76 9.90 -2.03 40.11
CA VAL A 76 11.36 -1.74 40.09
C VAL A 76 11.77 -1.00 38.83
N ALA A 77 11.23 -1.37 37.66
CA ALA A 77 11.47 -0.65 36.42
C ALA A 77 10.99 0.81 36.50
N GLY A 78 9.78 1.02 37.05
CA GLY A 78 9.21 2.34 37.30
C GLY A 78 10.06 3.18 38.25
N LEU A 79 10.44 2.64 39.41
CA LEU A 79 11.30 3.33 40.39
C LEU A 79 12.66 3.70 39.79
N ALA A 80 13.27 2.80 39.02
CA ALA A 80 14.57 3.01 38.39
C ALA A 80 14.53 4.15 37.36
N VAL A 81 13.50 4.17 36.50
CA VAL A 81 13.34 5.20 35.46
C VAL A 81 12.82 6.52 36.03
N GLY A 82 11.99 6.48 37.07
CA GLY A 82 11.48 7.66 37.79
C GLY A 82 12.55 8.39 38.61
N GLY A 83 13.75 7.81 38.74
CA GLY A 83 14.87 8.39 39.50
C GLY A 83 14.73 8.23 41.01
N GLU A 84 13.90 7.29 41.46
CA GLU A 84 13.65 7.01 42.88
C GLU A 84 14.66 6.02 43.48
N LEU A 85 15.43 5.31 42.64
CA LEU A 85 16.54 4.46 43.07
C LEU A 85 17.88 5.20 42.99
N GLU A 86 18.53 5.37 44.14
CA GLU A 86 19.86 6.00 44.22
C GLU A 86 20.94 5.22 43.46
N GLY A 87 21.93 5.94 42.92
CA GLY A 87 23.07 5.34 42.21
C GLY A 87 22.82 5.01 40.74
N LEU A 88 21.59 5.19 40.23
CA LEU A 88 21.26 4.99 38.82
C LEU A 88 21.27 6.31 38.02
N PRO A 89 21.49 6.26 36.69
CA PRO A 89 21.33 7.42 35.83
C PRO A 89 19.93 8.04 35.93
N ARG A 90 19.84 9.35 36.17
CA ARG A 90 18.57 10.09 36.25
C ARG A 90 17.77 10.15 34.95
N HIS A 91 18.39 9.79 33.82
CA HIS A 91 17.75 9.73 32.53
C HIS A 91 17.54 8.26 32.18
N GLY A 92 16.29 7.81 32.17
CA GLY A 92 15.96 6.42 31.93
C GLY A 92 14.77 6.25 30.99
N ALA A 93 14.66 5.05 30.43
CA ALA A 93 13.47 4.58 29.74
C ALA A 93 13.32 3.08 29.96
N HIS A 94 12.09 2.60 30.02
CA HIS A 94 11.81 1.17 30.13
C HIS A 94 10.74 0.72 29.15
N ALA A 95 10.87 -0.51 28.65
CA ALA A 95 9.85 -1.23 27.90
C ALA A 95 9.23 -2.31 28.78
N VAL A 96 7.93 -2.58 28.59
CA VAL A 96 7.24 -3.72 29.19
C VAL A 96 6.66 -4.55 28.05
N LEU A 97 7.13 -5.79 27.91
CA LEU A 97 6.68 -6.75 26.93
C LEU A 97 5.99 -7.90 27.67
N ASP A 98 4.66 -7.93 27.64
CA ASP A 98 3.86 -9.00 28.23
C ASP A 98 3.56 -10.06 27.15
N PHE A 99 4.02 -11.29 27.34
CA PHE A 99 3.82 -12.38 26.37
C PHE A 99 2.49 -13.12 26.56
N ALA A 100 1.64 -12.69 27.48
CA ALA A 100 0.22 -13.05 27.53
C ALA A 100 -0.63 -12.12 26.64
N ASP A 101 -0.04 -11.02 26.13
CA ASP A 101 -0.64 -10.17 25.11
C ASP A 101 -0.38 -10.76 23.71
N PRO A 102 -1.44 -11.10 22.95
CA PRO A 102 -1.31 -11.54 21.57
C PRO A 102 -0.59 -10.54 20.66
N ALA A 103 -0.60 -9.24 20.97
CA ALA A 103 0.16 -8.25 20.21
C ALA A 103 1.69 -8.32 20.45
N SER A 104 2.13 -9.14 21.40
CA SER A 104 3.53 -9.54 21.62
C SER A 104 3.87 -10.91 21.02
N SER A 105 2.98 -11.51 20.21
CA SER A 105 3.18 -12.84 19.62
C SER A 105 4.20 -12.89 18.47
N SER A 106 4.56 -11.73 17.89
CA SER A 106 5.58 -11.63 16.84
C SER A 106 6.85 -10.93 17.33
N PHE A 107 8.00 -11.40 16.86
CA PHE A 107 9.28 -10.79 17.22
C PHE A 107 9.45 -9.37 16.64
N GLU A 108 8.83 -9.10 15.49
CA GLU A 108 8.81 -7.78 14.88
C GLU A 108 8.13 -6.75 15.79
N ALA A 109 6.94 -7.08 16.32
CA ALA A 109 6.22 -6.22 17.26
C ALA A 109 7.02 -6.00 18.55
N VAL A 110 7.66 -7.05 19.08
CA VAL A 110 8.56 -6.99 20.24
C VAL A 110 9.69 -5.98 20.01
N LEU A 111 10.37 -6.07 18.86
CA LEU A 111 11.52 -5.20 18.56
C LEU A 111 11.09 -3.75 18.35
N LEU A 112 9.95 -3.51 17.68
CA LEU A 112 9.40 -2.17 17.47
C LEU A 112 8.95 -1.53 18.78
N ARG A 113 8.24 -2.26 19.64
CA ARG A 113 7.82 -1.79 20.97
C ARG A 113 9.02 -1.41 21.84
N LEU A 114 10.07 -2.23 21.82
CA LEU A 114 11.31 -1.92 22.53
C LEU A 114 11.97 -0.65 21.96
N ARG A 115 12.09 -0.53 20.63
CA ARG A 115 12.66 0.67 19.99
C ARG A 115 11.87 1.94 20.32
N ALA A 116 10.54 1.86 20.33
CA ALA A 116 9.65 2.97 20.65
C ALA A 116 9.82 3.40 22.12
N ALA A 117 9.78 2.44 23.05
CA ALA A 117 9.97 2.69 24.47
C ALA A 117 11.34 3.33 24.79
N LEU A 118 12.39 2.96 24.06
CA LEU A 118 13.73 3.54 24.27
C LEU A 118 13.95 4.89 23.57
N ALA A 119 13.04 5.34 22.71
CA ALA A 119 13.19 6.58 21.94
C ALA A 119 13.55 7.83 22.78
N PRO A 120 13.02 8.03 24.01
CA PRO A 120 13.38 9.19 24.83
C PRO A 120 14.87 9.31 25.18
N LEU A 121 15.65 8.22 25.08
CA LEU A 121 17.07 8.19 25.48
C LEU A 121 18.03 8.84 24.47
N ALA A 122 17.62 9.01 23.22
CA ALA A 122 18.49 9.55 22.18
C ALA A 122 17.70 10.37 21.16
N ARG A 123 18.34 11.39 20.58
CA ARG A 123 17.72 12.21 19.51
C ARG A 123 17.62 11.50 18.16
N SER A 124 18.39 10.42 17.93
CA SER A 124 18.45 9.71 16.66
C SER A 124 19.05 8.31 16.82
N TRP A 125 18.60 7.34 16.03
CA TRP A 125 19.02 5.94 16.09
C TRP A 125 19.50 5.43 14.71
N PRO A 126 20.56 6.03 14.14
CA PRO A 126 20.85 5.96 12.71
C PRO A 126 21.27 4.58 12.17
N ALA A 127 21.91 3.71 12.96
CA ALA A 127 22.27 2.36 12.51
C ALA A 127 21.03 1.46 12.49
N PHE A 128 20.25 1.49 13.57
CA PHE A 128 19.01 0.72 13.66
C PHE A 128 17.97 1.21 12.66
N ASP A 129 17.72 2.52 12.57
CA ASP A 129 16.68 3.09 11.70
C ASP A 129 17.00 2.86 10.21
N VAL A 130 18.28 2.84 9.80
CA VAL A 130 18.67 2.47 8.42
C VAL A 130 18.42 0.99 8.16
N ALA A 131 18.77 0.12 9.09
CA ALA A 131 18.48 -1.30 8.96
C ALA A 131 16.96 -1.57 9.01
N LEU A 132 16.22 -0.84 9.83
CA LEU A 132 14.77 -0.92 9.91
C LEU A 132 14.14 -0.50 8.59
N ALA A 133 14.61 0.57 7.95
CA ALA A 133 14.11 0.98 6.64
C ALA A 133 14.37 -0.10 5.56
N VAL A 134 15.56 -0.72 5.56
CA VAL A 134 15.90 -1.80 4.61
C VAL A 134 15.13 -3.09 4.91
N TYR A 135 15.01 -3.45 6.19
CA TYR A 135 14.20 -4.56 6.66
C TYR A 135 12.74 -4.35 6.27
N TRP A 136 12.17 -3.19 6.56
CA TRP A 136 10.79 -2.85 6.26
C TRP A 136 10.53 -2.90 4.76
N GLN A 137 11.47 -2.41 3.95
CA GLN A 137 11.39 -2.53 2.49
C GLN A 137 11.42 -4.01 2.01
N ARG A 138 12.12 -4.90 2.72
CA ARG A 138 12.23 -6.32 2.37
C ARG A 138 11.05 -7.15 2.88
N LYS A 139 10.64 -6.94 4.13
CA LYS A 139 9.58 -7.67 4.83
C LYS A 139 8.19 -7.17 4.45
N HIS A 140 8.05 -5.86 4.30
CA HIS A 140 6.78 -5.15 4.03
C HIS A 140 6.92 -4.23 2.79
N PRO A 141 7.11 -4.79 1.58
CA PRO A 141 7.65 -4.06 0.43
C PRO A 141 6.74 -2.95 -0.12
N GLY A 142 6.78 -1.74 0.44
CA GLY A 142 5.96 -0.60 0.02
C GLY A 142 4.89 -0.19 1.05
N GLU A 143 4.85 -0.89 2.19
CA GLU A 143 4.17 -0.37 3.35
C GLU A 143 5.04 0.76 3.89
N SER A 144 4.49 1.96 4.00
CA SER A 144 5.23 3.07 4.57
C SER A 144 5.38 2.84 6.06
N LEU A 145 6.62 2.63 6.53
CA LEU A 145 6.95 2.55 7.97
C LEU A 145 6.35 3.71 8.76
N THR A 146 6.29 4.91 8.16
CA THR A 146 5.71 6.10 8.80
C THR A 146 4.18 6.10 8.80
N ALA A 147 3.53 5.47 7.83
CA ALA A 147 2.08 5.26 7.84
C ALA A 147 1.67 4.17 8.83
N PHE A 148 2.42 3.06 8.88
CA PHE A 148 2.25 1.99 9.87
C PHE A 148 2.37 2.53 11.30
N LEU A 149 3.44 3.26 11.60
CA LEU A 149 3.66 3.84 12.94
C LEU A 149 2.71 5.00 13.29
N ARG A 150 2.16 5.73 12.29
CA ARG A 150 1.11 6.75 12.52
C ARG A 150 -0.27 6.13 12.77
N LYS A 151 -0.53 4.94 12.23
CA LYS A 151 -1.80 4.20 12.38
C LYS A 151 -2.04 3.76 13.83
N ASP A 152 -0.98 3.56 14.61
CA ASP A 152 -1.04 3.25 16.05
C ASP A 152 -1.19 4.48 16.96
N ASN A 153 -1.02 5.70 16.44
CA ASN A 153 -1.02 6.96 17.22
C ASN A 153 -2.39 7.67 17.29
N THR A 154 -3.49 7.04 16.89
CA THR A 154 -4.84 7.65 16.90
C THR A 154 -5.79 7.07 17.95
N ALA A 155 -5.25 6.39 18.97
CA ALA A 155 -5.98 6.05 20.18
C ALA A 155 -5.62 7.03 21.30
N ASP A 156 -6.62 7.79 21.77
CA ASP A 156 -6.51 8.66 22.95
C ASP A 156 -6.10 7.83 24.18
N SER A 157 -4.86 8.00 24.62
CA SER A 157 -4.43 7.87 26.01
C SER A 157 -3.34 8.91 26.25
N LEU A 158 -3.63 9.89 27.10
CA LEU A 158 -2.91 11.16 27.32
C LEU A 158 -1.50 11.02 27.96
N GLY A 159 -0.76 9.93 27.68
CA GLY A 159 0.63 9.74 28.14
C GLY A 159 1.52 8.87 27.25
N VAL A 160 0.96 7.99 26.41
CA VAL A 160 1.73 7.10 25.51
C VAL A 160 1.82 7.67 24.09
N ALA A 161 0.82 8.43 23.65
CA ALA A 161 0.82 9.13 22.36
C ALA A 161 2.00 10.11 22.22
N ASP A 162 2.43 10.73 23.33
CA ASP A 162 3.56 11.66 23.35
C ASP A 162 4.92 10.95 23.19
N GLN A 163 5.03 9.70 23.66
CA GLN A 163 6.26 8.89 23.61
C GLN A 163 6.46 8.21 22.24
N VAL A 164 5.38 7.72 21.62
CA VAL A 164 5.42 7.13 20.27
C VAL A 164 5.44 8.23 19.20
N GLY A 165 4.74 9.35 19.41
CA GLY A 165 4.80 10.56 18.57
C GLY A 165 6.22 11.12 18.48
N THR A 166 6.94 11.23 19.61
CA THR A 166 8.35 11.65 19.61
C THR A 166 9.29 10.62 18.96
N ALA A 167 9.03 9.32 19.08
CA ALA A 167 9.79 8.28 18.36
C ALA A 167 9.62 8.38 16.84
N VAL A 168 8.40 8.65 16.37
CA VAL A 168 8.07 8.89 14.95
C VAL A 168 8.72 10.19 14.45
N ASP A 169 8.65 11.27 15.21
CA ASP A 169 9.32 12.54 14.85
C ASP A 169 10.84 12.43 14.85
N GLN A 170 11.44 11.58 15.71
CA GLN A 170 12.88 11.29 15.67
C GLN A 170 13.28 10.37 14.51
N LEU A 171 12.43 9.39 14.14
CA LEU A 171 12.58 8.59 12.92
C LEU A 171 12.52 9.48 11.67
N LEU A 172 11.65 10.50 11.68
CA LEU A 172 11.52 11.52 10.63
C LEU A 172 12.62 12.60 10.67
N GLY A 173 13.16 12.90 11.86
CA GLY A 173 14.13 13.98 12.12
C GLY A 173 15.60 13.55 12.09
N GLY A 174 15.90 12.26 12.32
CA GLY A 174 17.25 11.70 12.31
C GLY A 174 17.89 11.67 10.91
N PHE A 175 17.08 11.65 9.86
CA PHE A 175 17.44 11.71 8.44
C PHE A 175 16.44 12.54 7.62
N GLY A 176 15.98 13.67 8.16
CA GLY A 176 15.16 14.69 7.50
C GLY A 176 14.17 14.21 6.42
N ALA A 177 12.89 14.06 6.78
CA ALA A 177 11.75 13.98 5.87
C ALA A 177 12.00 13.11 4.61
N LEU A 178 12.18 11.81 4.80
CA LEU A 178 12.17 10.82 3.72
C LEU A 178 10.81 10.14 3.63
N SER A 179 9.84 10.84 3.04
CA SER A 179 8.65 10.27 2.41
C SER A 179 8.97 9.74 0.99
N VAL A 180 10.12 9.07 0.80
CA VAL A 180 10.57 8.53 -0.49
C VAL A 180 11.35 7.23 -0.29
N ALA A 181 10.64 6.10 -0.13
CA ALA A 181 11.24 4.78 0.10
C ALA A 181 11.55 4.00 -1.19
N TYR A 182 11.41 4.57 -2.40
CA TYR A 182 11.80 3.89 -3.65
C TYR A 182 13.31 3.97 -3.99
N ARG A 183 14.13 4.30 -2.99
CA ARG A 183 15.43 4.92 -3.23
C ARG A 183 16.55 4.46 -2.28
N ALA A 184 16.34 3.38 -1.52
CA ALA A 184 17.33 2.94 -0.54
C ALA A 184 18.40 1.97 -1.06
N LEU A 185 18.31 1.46 -2.29
CA LEU A 185 19.40 0.65 -2.88
C LEU A 185 20.05 1.30 -4.12
N ASN A 186 19.28 1.95 -5.01
CA ASN A 186 19.82 2.69 -6.15
C ASN A 186 20.00 4.21 -5.90
N LEU A 187 19.79 4.67 -4.66
CA LEU A 187 19.75 6.10 -4.37
C LEU A 187 20.25 6.48 -2.96
N LEU A 188 21.15 5.69 -2.39
CA LEU A 188 21.93 6.05 -1.20
C LEU A 188 22.98 7.13 -1.49
N GLY A 189 22.60 8.21 -2.17
CA GLY A 189 23.63 9.03 -2.78
C GLY A 189 23.32 10.35 -3.46
N ARG A 190 22.30 11.11 -3.06
CA ARG A 190 22.05 12.41 -3.69
C ARG A 190 22.59 13.63 -2.95
N THR A 191 22.97 13.51 -1.68
CA THR A 191 23.73 14.57 -1.00
C THR A 191 25.06 14.02 -0.48
N ALA A 192 26.15 14.78 -0.68
CA ALA A 192 27.49 14.39 -0.23
C ALA A 192 27.55 14.13 1.28
N THR A 193 26.72 14.85 2.05
CA THR A 193 26.54 14.72 3.51
C THR A 193 25.92 13.38 3.91
N GLN A 194 24.90 12.88 3.21
CA GLN A 194 24.29 11.57 3.50
C GLN A 194 25.23 10.40 3.16
N LYS A 195 25.94 10.48 2.01
CA LYS A 195 27.00 9.51 1.67
C LYS A 195 28.11 9.48 2.73
N ALA A 196 28.54 10.65 3.20
CA ALA A 196 29.56 10.75 4.25
C ALA A 196 29.08 10.16 5.58
N ARG A 197 27.81 10.36 5.95
CA ARG A 197 27.22 9.83 7.18
C ARG A 197 27.06 8.30 7.14
N LEU A 198 26.59 7.74 6.03
CA LEU A 198 26.51 6.29 5.86
C LEU A 198 27.90 5.64 5.77
N LYS A 199 28.85 6.26 5.06
CA LYS A 199 30.24 5.81 5.01
C LYS A 199 30.88 5.80 6.40
N ARG A 200 30.60 6.82 7.22
CA ARG A 200 31.05 6.88 8.62
C ARG A 200 30.38 5.81 9.47
N LEU A 201 29.05 5.60 9.35
CA LEU A 201 28.35 4.52 10.04
C LEU A 201 28.91 3.13 9.72
N ARG A 202 29.24 2.87 8.44
CA ARG A 202 29.89 1.62 8.00
C ARG A 202 31.29 1.45 8.57
N ALA A 203 32.08 2.53 8.60
CA ALA A 203 33.41 2.50 9.19
C ALA A 203 33.37 2.26 10.72
N ASP A 204 32.38 2.85 11.39
CA ASP A 204 32.25 2.81 12.85
C ASP A 204 31.50 1.57 13.36
N LEU A 205 30.80 0.81 12.51
CA LEU A 205 30.01 -0.36 12.91
C LEU A 205 30.06 -1.48 11.84
N PRO A 206 31.05 -2.39 11.92
CA PRO A 206 31.24 -3.47 10.95
C PRO A 206 30.03 -4.41 10.76
N ALA A 207 29.19 -4.58 11.78
CA ALA A 207 27.99 -5.42 11.69
C ALA A 207 26.89 -4.86 10.77
N LEU A 208 26.95 -3.58 10.41
CA LEU A 208 25.92 -2.95 9.59
C LEU A 208 25.86 -3.58 8.18
N ASP A 209 27.00 -3.77 7.52
CA ASP A 209 27.01 -4.27 6.14
C ASP A 209 26.53 -5.73 6.00
N PRO A 210 26.95 -6.68 6.86
CA PRO A 210 26.39 -8.04 6.85
C PRO A 210 24.88 -8.07 7.09
N ILE A 211 24.35 -7.29 8.04
CA ILE A 211 22.91 -7.23 8.33
C ILE A 211 22.15 -6.61 7.15
N LEU A 212 22.66 -5.51 6.59
CA LEU A 212 22.07 -4.91 5.40
C LEU A 212 22.20 -5.79 4.15
N SER A 213 23.12 -6.76 4.11
CA SER A 213 23.28 -7.67 2.97
C SER A 213 22.47 -8.96 3.10
N GLU A 214 21.93 -9.26 4.28
CA GLU A 214 21.05 -10.41 4.52
C GLU A 214 19.77 -10.29 3.68
N GLN A 215 19.46 -11.33 2.90
CA GLN A 215 18.32 -11.32 1.98
C GLN A 215 17.04 -11.79 2.65
N ASP A 216 17.14 -12.67 3.65
CA ASP A 216 16.00 -13.13 4.43
C ASP A 216 15.63 -12.07 5.50
N PRO A 217 14.47 -11.40 5.38
CA PRO A 217 14.11 -10.33 6.30
C PRO A 217 13.93 -10.83 7.75
N ASP A 218 13.49 -12.06 7.98
CA ASP A 218 13.31 -12.59 9.34
C ASP A 218 14.65 -12.89 10.01
N ARG A 219 15.62 -13.38 9.22
CA ARG A 219 17.02 -13.48 9.69
C ARG A 219 17.63 -12.12 9.95
N MET A 220 17.41 -11.16 9.06
CA MET A 220 17.88 -9.78 9.22
C MET A 220 17.33 -9.17 10.52
N LEU A 221 16.02 -9.29 10.75
CA LEU A 221 15.34 -8.79 11.95
C LEU A 221 15.98 -9.35 13.23
N GLY A 222 16.29 -10.65 13.24
CA GLY A 222 16.95 -11.30 14.38
C GLY A 222 18.30 -10.69 14.76
N TYR A 223 19.04 -10.07 13.84
CA TYR A 223 20.34 -9.46 14.11
C TYR A 223 20.32 -7.94 14.28
N MET A 224 19.23 -7.27 13.91
CA MET A 224 19.05 -5.83 14.13
C MET A 224 19.23 -5.33 15.58
N PRO A 225 18.96 -6.12 16.65
CA PRO A 225 19.21 -5.70 18.02
C PRO A 225 20.64 -5.19 18.28
N VAL A 226 21.66 -5.71 17.60
CA VAL A 226 23.05 -5.24 17.78
C VAL A 226 23.23 -3.79 17.28
N LEU A 227 22.45 -3.39 16.28
CA LEU A 227 22.46 -2.02 15.75
C LEU A 227 21.76 -1.07 16.73
N LEU A 228 20.68 -1.53 17.36
CA LEU A 228 19.99 -0.79 18.42
C LEU A 228 20.91 -0.58 19.62
N ALA A 229 21.66 -1.61 20.02
CA ALA A 229 22.65 -1.55 21.08
C ALA A 229 23.76 -0.54 20.77
N ALA A 230 24.29 -0.54 19.54
CA ALA A 230 25.35 0.38 19.13
C ALA A 230 24.89 1.85 19.17
N ASP A 231 23.65 2.14 18.75
CA ASP A 231 23.09 3.50 18.82
C ASP A 231 22.80 3.93 20.26
N LEU A 232 22.29 3.02 21.11
CA LEU A 232 22.12 3.27 22.54
C LEU A 232 23.46 3.63 23.20
N GLU A 233 24.53 2.90 22.90
CA GLU A 233 25.85 3.16 23.49
C GLU A 233 26.40 4.53 23.07
N ARG A 234 26.19 4.93 21.82
CA ARG A 234 26.51 6.29 21.35
C ARG A 234 25.73 7.35 22.11
N ALA A 235 24.47 7.08 22.47
CA ALA A 235 23.67 7.97 23.29
C ALA A 235 24.20 8.06 24.73
N ARG A 236 24.48 6.90 25.35
CA ARG A 236 25.03 6.79 26.72
C ARG A 236 26.35 7.53 26.88
N ARG A 237 27.22 7.52 25.87
CA ARG A 237 28.48 8.30 25.88
C ARG A 237 28.28 9.81 25.89
N LYS A 238 27.16 10.31 25.36
CA LYS A 238 26.83 11.75 25.37
C LYS A 238 26.13 12.14 26.67
N ARG A 239 25.24 11.29 27.15
CA ARG A 239 24.48 11.48 28.38
C ARG A 239 24.27 10.11 29.04
N PRO A 240 24.77 9.89 30.26
CA PRO A 240 24.51 8.66 30.99
C PRO A 240 23.01 8.37 31.04
N ALA A 241 22.63 7.17 30.62
CA ALA A 241 21.24 6.76 30.50
C ALA A 241 21.03 5.30 30.94
N LEU A 242 19.89 5.03 31.55
CA LEU A 242 19.40 3.70 31.92
C LEU A 242 18.40 3.21 30.88
N ALA A 243 18.65 2.03 30.29
CA ALA A 243 17.72 1.34 29.41
C ALA A 243 17.34 0.00 30.02
N LEU A 244 16.03 -0.23 30.22
CA LEU A 244 15.50 -1.42 30.85
C LEU A 244 14.39 -2.05 30.00
N CYS A 245 14.30 -3.38 29.98
CA CYS A 245 13.22 -4.10 29.31
C CYS A 245 12.67 -5.20 30.24
N VAL A 246 11.39 -5.13 30.55
CA VAL A 246 10.68 -6.18 31.30
C VAL A 246 10.07 -7.17 30.30
N LEU A 247 10.45 -8.44 30.42
CA LEU A 247 9.88 -9.58 29.71
C LEU A 247 8.91 -10.29 30.67
N ASP A 248 7.64 -9.91 30.67
CA ASP A 248 6.63 -10.45 31.58
C ASP A 248 5.93 -11.67 30.97
N THR A 249 5.38 -12.53 31.84
CA THR A 249 4.76 -13.82 31.48
C THR A 249 5.61 -14.66 30.52
N PHE A 250 6.94 -14.61 30.70
CA PHE A 250 7.91 -15.20 29.78
C PHE A 250 7.77 -16.72 29.63
N GLU A 251 7.05 -17.40 30.54
CA GLU A 251 6.66 -18.81 30.37
C GLU A 251 5.90 -19.08 29.07
N ASN A 252 5.15 -18.11 28.54
CA ASN A 252 4.38 -18.27 27.30
C ASN A 252 5.29 -18.43 26.08
N VAL A 253 6.44 -17.75 26.08
CA VAL A 253 7.48 -17.93 25.06
C VAL A 253 8.17 -19.28 25.23
N GLN A 254 8.47 -19.69 26.47
CA GLN A 254 9.15 -20.95 26.77
C GLN A 254 8.29 -22.21 26.56
N ARG A 255 6.96 -22.07 26.45
CA ARG A 255 6.02 -23.17 26.11
C ARG A 255 5.98 -23.47 24.62
N LEU A 256 6.37 -22.53 23.77
CA LEU A 256 6.43 -22.76 22.33
C LEU A 256 7.52 -23.80 22.01
N PRO A 257 7.38 -24.57 20.90
CA PRO A 257 8.43 -25.46 20.46
C PRO A 257 9.77 -24.72 20.33
N ALA A 258 10.81 -25.29 20.93
CA ALA A 258 12.14 -24.71 20.89
C ALA A 258 12.79 -25.04 19.55
N GLU A 259 12.75 -24.08 18.62
CA GLU A 259 13.36 -24.19 17.30
C GLU A 259 14.18 -22.95 16.94
N ARG A 260 15.19 -23.14 16.09
CA ARG A 260 16.01 -22.03 15.60
C ARG A 260 15.14 -21.10 14.74
N GLY A 261 15.19 -19.80 15.02
CA GLY A 261 14.33 -18.81 14.38
C GLY A 261 12.93 -18.70 14.98
N GLY A 262 12.56 -19.55 15.94
CA GLY A 262 11.34 -19.39 16.72
C GLY A 262 11.42 -18.20 17.70
N LEU A 263 10.28 -17.83 18.30
CA LEU A 263 10.18 -16.66 19.18
C LEU A 263 11.13 -16.73 20.40
N GLU A 264 11.31 -17.90 21.02
CA GLU A 264 12.26 -18.07 22.14
C GLU A 264 13.71 -17.79 21.71
N ASP A 265 14.13 -18.30 20.54
CA ASP A 265 15.45 -18.05 19.97
C ASP A 265 15.66 -16.56 19.67
N LEU A 266 14.67 -15.91 19.06
CA LEU A 266 14.75 -14.50 18.71
C LEU A 266 14.77 -13.59 19.94
N VAL A 267 14.00 -13.89 20.99
CA VAL A 267 14.07 -13.14 22.26
C VAL A 267 15.40 -13.38 22.99
N SER A 268 15.90 -14.62 23.04
CA SER A 268 17.24 -14.91 23.59
C SER A 268 18.33 -14.15 22.84
N ARG A 269 18.21 -14.10 21.51
CA ARG A 269 19.09 -13.34 20.61
C ARG A 269 19.01 -11.84 20.86
N LEU A 270 17.81 -11.28 21.03
CA LEU A 270 17.60 -9.87 21.40
C LEU A 270 18.36 -9.51 22.67
N VAL A 271 18.20 -10.30 23.74
CA VAL A 271 18.87 -10.07 25.02
C VAL A 271 20.39 -10.13 24.85
N TYR A 272 20.90 -11.15 24.15
CA TYR A 272 22.34 -11.36 23.97
C TYR A 272 23.01 -10.24 23.15
N LEU A 273 22.34 -9.76 22.10
CA LEU A 273 22.85 -8.73 21.20
C LEU A 273 22.72 -7.31 21.76
N MET A 274 22.01 -7.12 22.87
CA MET A 274 21.84 -5.82 23.55
C MET A 274 22.42 -5.83 24.98
N PRO A 275 23.74 -6.04 25.13
CA PRO A 275 24.37 -6.21 26.44
C PRO A 275 24.39 -4.92 27.28
N ASN A 276 24.02 -3.79 26.68
CA ASN A 276 23.93 -2.47 27.28
C ASN A 276 22.49 -2.07 27.66
N VAL A 277 21.53 -3.01 27.56
CA VAL A 277 20.17 -2.92 28.11
C VAL A 277 20.02 -3.95 29.22
N VAL A 278 19.39 -3.55 30.32
CA VAL A 278 19.06 -4.45 31.41
C VAL A 278 17.73 -5.14 31.15
N PHE A 279 17.72 -6.47 31.09
CA PHE A 279 16.51 -7.26 30.93
C PHE A 279 16.07 -7.86 32.26
N VAL A 280 14.78 -7.73 32.57
CA VAL A 280 14.15 -8.37 33.72
C VAL A 280 13.08 -9.33 33.21
N ALA A 281 13.34 -10.63 33.26
CA ALA A 281 12.36 -11.62 32.85
C ALA A 281 11.55 -12.10 34.06
N ALA A 282 10.24 -11.98 34.02
CA ALA A 282 9.34 -12.48 35.05
C ALA A 282 8.53 -13.64 34.49
N GLY A 283 8.57 -14.79 35.18
CA GLY A 283 7.77 -15.94 34.76
C GLY A 283 7.69 -17.06 35.78
N ARG A 284 6.85 -18.05 35.49
CA ARG A 284 6.69 -19.24 36.36
C ARG A 284 7.89 -20.19 36.30
N LEU A 285 8.52 -20.27 35.13
CA LEU A 285 9.59 -21.21 34.85
C LEU A 285 10.96 -20.51 34.89
N ALA A 286 11.94 -21.19 35.46
CA ALA A 286 13.34 -20.83 35.33
C ALA A 286 13.75 -20.73 33.85
N VAL A 287 14.59 -19.76 33.50
CA VAL A 287 15.04 -19.59 32.11
C VAL A 287 16.16 -20.58 31.81
N ARG A 288 15.94 -21.45 30.82
CA ARG A 288 16.79 -22.61 30.54
C ARG A 288 17.85 -22.39 29.46
N TRP A 289 18.12 -21.13 29.08
CA TRP A 289 19.04 -20.82 27.96
C TRP A 289 20.49 -21.28 28.17
N HIS A 290 20.90 -21.52 29.41
CA HIS A 290 22.23 -22.02 29.75
C HIS A 290 22.39 -23.54 29.54
N GLU A 291 21.29 -24.29 29.41
CA GLU A 291 21.35 -25.75 29.31
C GLU A 291 21.89 -26.22 27.95
N GLU A 292 22.67 -27.31 27.96
CA GLU A 292 23.25 -27.88 26.75
C GLU A 292 22.18 -28.35 25.75
N ALA A 293 21.07 -28.90 26.24
CA ALA A 293 19.95 -29.33 25.39
C ALA A 293 19.31 -28.17 24.61
N LYS A 294 19.32 -26.95 25.16
CA LYS A 294 18.81 -25.75 24.50
C LYS A 294 19.81 -25.12 23.53
N ALA A 295 21.11 -25.47 23.61
CA ALA A 295 22.13 -24.95 22.70
C ALA A 295 21.94 -25.40 21.23
N VAL A 296 21.19 -26.48 21.00
CA VAL A 296 20.83 -26.93 19.64
C VAL A 296 19.75 -26.02 19.03
N ALA A 297 18.74 -25.65 19.83
CA ALA A 297 17.58 -24.87 19.41
C ALA A 297 17.79 -23.34 19.46
N LEU A 298 18.67 -22.85 20.35
CA LEU A 298 18.95 -21.42 20.51
C LEU A 298 20.30 -21.06 19.90
N THR A 299 20.31 -20.05 19.04
CA THR A 299 21.49 -19.49 18.37
C THR A 299 22.56 -19.07 19.37
N TYR A 300 22.11 -18.48 20.48
CA TYR A 300 22.95 -18.05 21.59
C TYR A 300 22.74 -18.90 22.87
N GLY A 301 22.41 -20.19 22.75
CA GLY A 301 22.27 -21.08 23.91
C GLY A 301 23.59 -21.62 24.47
N GLY A 302 23.53 -22.13 25.71
CA GLY A 302 24.61 -22.83 26.41
C GLY A 302 25.26 -22.05 27.56
N GLU A 303 25.84 -22.79 28.52
CA GLU A 303 26.36 -22.28 29.79
C GLU A 303 27.48 -21.24 29.61
N ARG A 304 28.33 -21.43 28.60
CA ARG A 304 29.41 -20.46 28.28
C ARG A 304 28.88 -19.07 27.94
N ARG A 305 27.68 -18.99 27.34
CA ARG A 305 27.04 -17.73 26.94
C ARG A 305 26.16 -17.15 28.03
N TRP A 306 25.55 -18.01 28.86
CA TRP A 306 24.68 -17.59 29.95
C TRP A 306 25.15 -18.13 31.32
N PRO A 307 26.38 -17.83 31.75
CA PRO A 307 26.92 -18.42 32.97
C PRO A 307 26.14 -17.99 34.23
N GLY A 308 25.59 -16.77 34.24
CA GLY A 308 24.79 -16.28 35.35
C GLY A 308 23.42 -16.97 35.50
N LEU A 309 22.83 -17.44 34.40
CA LEU A 309 21.58 -18.20 34.44
C LEU A 309 21.76 -19.62 35.01
N ALA A 310 22.97 -20.16 35.07
CA ALA A 310 23.24 -21.42 35.77
C ALA A 310 23.32 -21.24 37.30
N GLY A 311 23.18 -20.02 37.81
CA GLY A 311 23.29 -19.73 39.24
C GLY A 311 22.62 -18.42 39.64
N HIS A 312 23.40 -17.36 39.81
CA HIS A 312 23.03 -16.18 40.59
C HIS A 312 22.11 -15.17 39.88
N ASP A 313 21.86 -15.29 38.57
CA ASP A 313 20.95 -14.37 37.85
C ASP A 313 19.50 -14.87 37.83
N GLN A 314 19.25 -16.06 38.38
CA GLN A 314 17.91 -16.56 38.63
C GLN A 314 17.51 -16.32 40.07
N LEU A 315 16.74 -15.26 40.28
CA LEU A 315 16.19 -14.90 41.58
C LEU A 315 14.88 -15.64 41.78
N GLY A 316 14.90 -16.62 42.68
CA GLY A 316 13.69 -17.18 43.25
C GLY A 316 12.96 -16.09 44.04
N LEU A 317 11.73 -15.81 43.66
CA LEU A 317 10.85 -14.95 44.44
C LEU A 317 9.98 -15.83 45.33
N ASP A 318 10.39 -15.93 46.59
CA ASP A 318 9.59 -16.58 47.63
C ASP A 318 8.42 -15.68 48.05
N GLY A 319 7.51 -16.26 48.82
CA GLY A 319 6.46 -15.50 49.50
C GLY A 319 7.02 -14.47 50.47
N PHE A 320 6.16 -13.57 50.94
CA PHE A 320 6.51 -12.69 52.05
C PHE A 320 6.88 -13.51 53.28
N ASP A 321 7.93 -13.07 53.97
CA ASP A 321 8.24 -13.62 55.28
C ASP A 321 7.15 -13.26 56.31
N ARG A 322 7.23 -13.85 57.51
CA ARG A 322 6.22 -13.61 58.55
C ARG A 322 6.12 -12.14 58.96
N ALA A 323 7.24 -11.44 59.13
CA ALA A 323 7.26 -10.05 59.58
C ALA A 323 6.72 -9.11 58.50
N SER A 324 6.92 -9.49 57.26
CA SER A 324 6.55 -8.76 56.08
C SER A 324 5.11 -8.94 55.64
N ALA A 325 4.59 -10.16 55.75
CA ALA A 325 3.17 -10.41 55.65
C ALA A 325 2.41 -9.69 56.79
N GLU A 326 2.98 -9.63 58.00
CA GLU A 326 2.46 -8.83 59.12
C GLU A 326 2.47 -7.33 58.79
N ALA A 327 3.56 -6.80 58.25
CA ALA A 327 3.67 -5.40 57.83
C ALA A 327 2.67 -5.05 56.71
N TYR A 328 2.52 -5.94 55.72
CA TYR A 328 1.53 -5.82 54.66
C TYR A 328 0.12 -5.68 55.24
N LEU A 329 -0.30 -6.62 56.09
CA LEU A 329 -1.65 -6.63 56.68
C LEU A 329 -1.90 -5.45 57.61
N THR A 330 -0.85 -4.96 58.29
CA THR A 330 -0.89 -3.80 59.19
C THR A 330 -1.15 -2.50 58.42
N ALA A 331 -0.57 -2.37 57.21
CA ALA A 331 -0.67 -1.18 56.39
C ALA A 331 -1.82 -1.23 55.37
N ARG A 332 -2.26 -2.43 54.94
CA ARG A 332 -3.22 -2.63 53.85
C ARG A 332 -4.61 -2.09 54.19
N LEU A 333 -5.04 -2.28 55.44
CA LEU A 333 -6.35 -1.86 55.96
C LEU A 333 -6.18 -1.16 57.30
N THR A 334 -6.56 0.11 57.37
CA THR A 334 -6.46 0.91 58.60
C THR A 334 -7.79 1.55 58.99
N VAL A 335 -8.09 1.66 60.29
CA VAL A 335 -9.22 2.40 60.88
C VAL A 335 -8.62 3.51 61.72
N ASP A 336 -8.96 4.78 61.43
CA ASP A 336 -8.39 5.96 62.11
C ASP A 336 -6.85 5.96 62.20
N GLY A 337 -6.18 5.46 61.14
CA GLY A 337 -4.72 5.36 61.07
C GLY A 337 -4.10 4.19 61.86
N THR A 338 -4.93 3.33 62.47
CA THR A 338 -4.50 2.10 63.17
C THR A 338 -4.81 0.84 62.35
N PRO A 339 -4.05 -0.25 62.48
CA PRO A 339 -4.32 -1.50 61.75
C PRO A 339 -5.70 -2.06 62.05
N ALA A 340 -6.51 -2.27 61.01
CA ALA A 340 -7.89 -2.73 61.16
C ALA A 340 -7.96 -4.23 61.51
N ILE A 341 -7.02 -5.02 60.99
CA ILE A 341 -6.95 -6.47 61.22
C ILE A 341 -6.26 -6.71 62.56
N GLY A 342 -6.95 -7.31 63.53
CA GLY A 342 -6.38 -7.60 64.85
C GLY A 342 -5.22 -8.62 64.82
N PRO A 343 -4.27 -8.56 65.78
CA PRO A 343 -3.05 -9.36 65.75
C PRO A 343 -3.30 -10.87 65.66
N GLY A 344 -4.25 -11.42 66.42
CA GLY A 344 -4.54 -12.86 66.37
C GLY A 344 -5.08 -13.35 65.02
N ILE A 345 -5.74 -12.48 64.24
CA ILE A 345 -6.21 -12.81 62.89
C ILE A 345 -5.07 -12.67 61.88
N ARG A 346 -4.24 -11.62 62.01
CA ARG A 346 -3.05 -11.46 61.16
C ARG A 346 -2.12 -12.66 61.29
N GLU A 347 -1.85 -13.14 62.50
CA GLU A 347 -1.00 -14.31 62.71
C GLU A 347 -1.49 -15.56 61.97
N ARG A 348 -2.81 -15.76 61.89
CA ARG A 348 -3.44 -16.87 61.16
C ARG A 348 -3.35 -16.67 59.65
N ILE A 349 -3.66 -15.47 59.15
CA ILE A 349 -3.51 -15.12 57.72
C ILE A 349 -2.07 -15.37 57.29
N VAL A 350 -1.10 -14.87 58.05
CA VAL A 350 0.32 -15.02 57.76
C VAL A 350 0.71 -16.50 57.74
N ALA A 351 0.28 -17.29 58.72
CA ALA A 351 0.55 -18.72 58.78
C ALA A 351 -0.04 -19.52 57.61
N GLY A 352 -1.28 -19.21 57.19
CA GLY A 352 -1.95 -19.90 56.08
C GLY A 352 -1.55 -19.42 54.69
N SER A 353 -0.98 -18.21 54.58
CA SER A 353 -0.66 -17.61 53.28
C SER A 353 0.48 -18.29 52.53
N GLY A 354 1.37 -19.00 53.23
CA GLY A 354 2.65 -19.43 52.67
C GLY A 354 3.49 -18.27 52.11
N GLY A 355 3.17 -17.02 52.52
CA GLY A 355 3.75 -15.78 51.98
C GLY A 355 3.16 -15.30 50.65
N SER A 356 2.09 -15.89 50.10
CA SER A 356 1.49 -15.44 48.83
C SER A 356 0.86 -14.04 48.93
N PRO A 357 1.33 -13.01 48.21
CA PRO A 357 0.70 -11.69 48.20
C PRO A 357 -0.75 -11.71 47.69
N LEU A 358 -1.08 -12.58 46.72
CA LEU A 358 -2.46 -12.77 46.29
C LEU A 358 -3.34 -13.32 47.43
N TYR A 359 -2.82 -14.25 48.23
CA TYR A 359 -3.53 -14.76 49.42
C TYR A 359 -3.74 -13.65 50.46
N LEU A 360 -2.70 -12.85 50.72
CA LEU A 360 -2.76 -11.74 51.68
C LEU A 360 -3.76 -10.67 51.24
N ASP A 361 -3.79 -10.33 49.96
CA ASP A 361 -4.72 -9.35 49.41
C ASP A 361 -6.17 -9.85 49.45
N LEU A 362 -6.40 -11.12 49.10
CA LEU A 362 -7.72 -11.76 49.24
C LEU A 362 -8.17 -11.82 50.71
N SER A 363 -7.27 -12.16 51.63
CA SER A 363 -7.56 -12.22 53.08
C SER A 363 -7.82 -10.84 53.68
N ALA A 364 -7.06 -9.82 53.28
CA ALA A 364 -7.31 -8.43 53.66
C ALA A 364 -8.66 -7.96 53.11
N GLY A 365 -8.92 -8.20 51.82
CA GLY A 365 -10.21 -7.89 51.20
C GLY A 365 -11.39 -8.54 51.93
N LEU A 366 -11.26 -9.82 52.32
CA LEU A 366 -12.24 -10.54 53.12
C LEU A 366 -12.48 -9.88 54.48
N PHE A 367 -11.41 -9.48 55.19
CA PHE A 367 -11.55 -8.77 56.46
C PHE A 367 -12.25 -7.41 56.31
N GLY A 368 -11.89 -6.65 55.26
CA GLY A 368 -12.53 -5.37 54.93
C GLY A 368 -14.04 -5.52 54.68
N GLN A 369 -14.49 -6.65 54.13
CA GLN A 369 -15.92 -6.92 53.95
C GLN A 369 -16.66 -7.11 55.29
N TYR A 370 -16.08 -7.82 56.27
CA TYR A 370 -16.67 -7.92 57.62
C TYR A 370 -16.77 -6.55 58.29
N LEU A 371 -15.71 -5.74 58.20
CA LEU A 371 -15.72 -4.38 58.74
C LEU A 371 -16.78 -3.49 58.08
N ALA A 372 -16.96 -3.59 56.76
CA ALA A 372 -17.97 -2.83 56.04
C ALA A 372 -19.41 -3.20 56.44
N ARG A 373 -19.63 -4.44 56.91
CA ARG A 373 -20.90 -4.91 57.48
C ARG A 373 -21.08 -4.53 58.96
N GLY A 374 -20.07 -3.95 59.59
CA GLY A 374 -20.06 -3.68 61.03
C GLY A 374 -19.92 -4.94 61.89
N GLU A 375 -19.45 -6.04 61.30
CA GLU A 375 -19.28 -7.34 61.95
C GLU A 375 -17.83 -7.56 62.38
N ALA A 376 -17.63 -8.25 63.50
CA ALA A 376 -16.31 -8.72 63.90
C ALA A 376 -16.02 -10.07 63.22
N PRO A 377 -15.01 -10.18 62.36
CA PRO A 377 -14.68 -11.43 61.69
C PRO A 377 -14.24 -12.51 62.70
N PRO A 378 -14.76 -13.76 62.62
CA PRO A 378 -14.29 -14.86 63.47
C PRO A 378 -12.86 -15.26 63.09
N ALA A 379 -11.99 -15.55 64.07
CA ALA A 379 -10.58 -15.81 63.80
C ALA A 379 -10.35 -17.10 62.98
N GLU A 380 -11.22 -18.09 63.16
CA GLU A 380 -11.25 -19.35 62.40
C GLU A 380 -11.50 -19.13 60.91
N ALA A 381 -11.90 -17.92 60.52
CA ALA A 381 -12.12 -17.58 59.13
C ALA A 381 -10.86 -17.48 58.28
N PHE A 382 -9.71 -17.33 58.93
CA PHE A 382 -8.46 -16.99 58.27
C PHE A 382 -7.39 -18.05 58.57
N GLY A 383 -6.45 -18.20 57.62
CA GLY A 383 -5.37 -19.18 57.68
C GLY A 383 -5.69 -20.53 57.05
N LEU A 384 -6.70 -20.61 56.18
CA LEU A 384 -7.06 -21.80 55.39
C LEU A 384 -6.17 -21.93 54.14
N GLY A 385 -6.23 -23.03 53.38
CA GLY A 385 -5.50 -23.15 52.10
C GLY A 385 -6.01 -22.17 51.03
N PHE A 386 -5.27 -21.99 49.93
CA PHE A 386 -5.63 -21.04 48.87
C PHE A 386 -6.97 -21.35 48.20
N PRO A 387 -7.29 -22.60 47.82
CA PRO A 387 -8.63 -22.96 47.35
C PRO A 387 -9.72 -22.64 48.37
N GLU A 388 -9.50 -22.93 49.65
CA GLU A 388 -10.45 -22.64 50.72
C GLU A 388 -10.62 -21.13 50.97
N LEU A 389 -9.57 -20.33 50.77
CA LEU A 389 -9.65 -18.87 50.80
C LEU A 389 -10.43 -18.33 49.61
N VAL A 390 -10.22 -18.85 48.40
CA VAL A 390 -11.00 -18.48 47.22
C VAL A 390 -12.47 -18.87 47.42
N LEU A 391 -12.75 -20.10 47.87
CA LEU A 391 -14.08 -20.58 48.24
C LEU A 391 -14.75 -19.66 49.26
N ARG A 392 -14.02 -19.25 50.29
CA ARG A 392 -14.55 -18.36 51.34
C ARG A 392 -14.78 -16.95 50.83
N THR A 393 -13.83 -16.41 50.07
CA THR A 393 -13.98 -15.11 49.39
C THR A 393 -15.22 -15.13 48.52
N MET A 394 -15.45 -16.22 47.77
CA MET A 394 -16.68 -16.44 46.99
C MET A 394 -17.91 -16.49 47.90
N ARG A 395 -17.92 -17.26 48.99
CA ARG A 395 -19.06 -17.32 49.93
C ARG A 395 -19.41 -15.95 50.52
N ASP A 396 -18.43 -15.10 50.75
CA ASP A 396 -18.62 -13.75 51.27
C ASP A 396 -19.02 -12.71 50.21
N LEU A 397 -18.78 -12.98 48.93
CA LEU A 397 -19.40 -12.24 47.83
C LEU A 397 -20.93 -12.41 47.87
N SER A 398 -21.66 -11.41 47.36
CA SER A 398 -23.09 -11.60 47.11
C SER A 398 -23.28 -12.66 46.01
N ALA A 399 -24.41 -13.37 45.97
CA ALA A 399 -24.69 -14.31 44.87
C ALA A 399 -24.50 -13.66 43.47
N PRO A 400 -24.96 -12.41 43.24
CA PRO A 400 -24.63 -11.63 42.03
C PRO A 400 -23.13 -11.48 41.75
N ASP A 401 -22.32 -11.11 42.75
CA ASP A 401 -20.88 -10.92 42.58
C ASP A 401 -20.12 -12.24 42.35
N ARG A 402 -20.60 -13.34 42.94
CA ARG A 402 -20.06 -14.69 42.68
C ARG A 402 -20.26 -15.08 41.23
N ASP A 403 -21.46 -14.88 40.70
CA ASP A 403 -21.74 -15.16 39.30
C ASP A 403 -20.90 -14.27 38.38
N LEU A 404 -20.73 -12.98 38.69
CA LEU A 404 -19.84 -12.09 37.92
C LEU A 404 -18.39 -12.57 37.93
N LEU A 405 -17.89 -13.06 39.08
CA LEU A 405 -16.55 -13.64 39.17
C LEU A 405 -16.43 -14.93 38.34
N ARG A 406 -17.46 -15.80 38.36
CA ARG A 406 -17.52 -17.00 37.52
C ARG A 406 -17.52 -16.64 36.03
N ALA A 407 -18.29 -15.63 35.63
CA ALA A 407 -18.36 -15.13 34.25
C ALA A 407 -17.02 -14.54 33.79
N ALA A 408 -16.40 -13.69 34.62
CA ALA A 408 -15.08 -13.11 34.35
C ALA A 408 -13.97 -14.16 34.24
N ALA A 409 -14.18 -15.34 34.82
CA ALA A 409 -13.24 -16.45 34.79
C ALA A 409 -13.38 -17.38 33.56
N LEU A 410 -14.36 -17.14 32.68
CA LEU A 410 -14.57 -17.98 31.49
C LEU A 410 -13.54 -17.76 30.39
N LEU A 411 -13.00 -16.54 30.28
CA LEU A 411 -12.12 -16.09 29.21
C LEU A 411 -10.82 -15.50 29.78
N GLU A 412 -9.76 -15.49 28.98
CA GLU A 412 -8.49 -14.85 29.37
C GLU A 412 -8.58 -13.30 29.44
N ALA A 413 -9.56 -12.72 28.75
CA ALA A 413 -9.90 -11.30 28.78
C ALA A 413 -11.41 -11.10 28.55
N PHE A 414 -11.97 -10.04 29.14
CA PHE A 414 -13.39 -9.70 29.05
C PHE A 414 -13.63 -8.18 29.12
N ASP A 415 -14.83 -7.75 28.74
CA ASP A 415 -15.38 -6.41 28.95
C ASP A 415 -16.73 -6.50 29.68
N GLU A 416 -17.32 -5.35 30.01
CA GLU A 416 -18.62 -5.28 30.67
C GLU A 416 -19.73 -5.93 29.83
N ASP A 417 -19.64 -5.79 28.51
CA ASP A 417 -20.63 -6.34 27.56
C ASP A 417 -20.60 -7.87 27.55
N VAL A 418 -19.41 -8.49 27.60
CA VAL A 418 -19.26 -9.93 27.79
C VAL A 418 -19.88 -10.38 29.12
N LEU A 419 -19.61 -9.68 30.23
CA LEU A 419 -20.18 -10.06 31.54
C LEU A 419 -21.71 -9.97 31.53
N HIS A 420 -22.26 -8.93 30.91
CA HIS A 420 -23.70 -8.77 30.75
C HIS A 420 -24.30 -9.82 29.81
N ALA A 421 -23.59 -10.21 28.75
CA ALA A 421 -24.04 -11.25 27.82
C ALA A 421 -24.11 -12.63 28.48
N VAL A 422 -23.19 -12.94 29.39
CA VAL A 422 -23.22 -14.18 30.19
C VAL A 422 -24.34 -14.10 31.25
N LEU A 423 -24.48 -12.95 31.92
CA LEU A 423 -25.41 -12.74 33.03
C LEU A 423 -26.40 -11.60 32.75
N PRO A 424 -27.40 -11.81 31.87
CA PRO A 424 -28.31 -10.76 31.40
C PRO A 424 -29.22 -10.20 32.50
N GLN A 425 -29.39 -10.94 33.60
CA GLN A 425 -30.15 -10.51 34.77
C GLN A 425 -29.38 -9.53 35.67
N MET A 426 -28.06 -9.36 35.45
CA MET A 426 -27.24 -8.44 36.22
C MET A 426 -27.45 -7.01 35.78
N ARG A 427 -27.63 -6.11 36.75
CA ARG A 427 -27.73 -4.67 36.46
C ARG A 427 -26.35 -4.15 36.06
N LEU A 428 -26.28 -3.32 35.02
CA LEU A 428 -25.01 -2.74 34.53
C LEU A 428 -24.17 -2.08 35.64
N ARG A 429 -24.81 -1.35 36.56
CA ARG A 429 -24.12 -0.75 37.72
C ARG A 429 -23.44 -1.76 38.65
N GLN A 430 -23.90 -3.00 38.69
CA GLN A 430 -23.23 -4.07 39.43
C GLN A 430 -21.98 -4.56 38.69
N ILE A 431 -22.03 -4.62 37.36
CA ILE A 431 -20.89 -4.97 36.51
C ILE A 431 -19.80 -3.88 36.61
N GLU A 432 -20.18 -2.61 36.50
CA GLU A 432 -19.27 -1.46 36.68
C GLU A 432 -18.52 -1.54 38.03
N ARG A 433 -19.24 -1.81 39.13
CA ARG A 433 -18.63 -1.99 40.45
C ARG A 433 -17.75 -3.23 40.56
N PHE A 434 -18.04 -4.28 39.79
CA PHE A 434 -17.27 -5.51 39.80
C PHE A 434 -15.91 -5.33 39.11
N VAL A 435 -15.88 -4.69 37.92
CA VAL A 435 -14.62 -4.50 37.16
C VAL A 435 -13.65 -3.56 37.87
N GLN A 436 -14.13 -2.71 38.77
CA GLN A 436 -13.33 -1.85 39.64
C GLN A 436 -12.69 -2.59 40.84
N ARG A 437 -12.97 -3.89 41.03
CA ARG A 437 -12.44 -4.61 42.20
C ARG A 437 -10.93 -4.84 42.07
N PRO A 438 -10.17 -4.80 43.19
CA PRO A 438 -8.70 -4.90 43.16
C PRO A 438 -8.12 -6.16 42.51
N PHE A 439 -8.88 -7.26 42.44
CA PHE A 439 -8.45 -8.51 41.82
C PHE A 439 -8.72 -8.57 40.30
N VAL A 440 -9.43 -7.58 39.74
CA VAL A 440 -9.61 -7.39 38.30
C VAL A 440 -8.55 -6.41 37.82
N ARG A 441 -7.81 -6.78 36.77
CA ARG A 441 -6.79 -5.92 36.16
C ARG A 441 -7.36 -5.27 34.91
N GLN A 442 -7.05 -4.00 34.70
CA GLN A 442 -7.41 -3.24 33.51
C GLN A 442 -6.16 -2.89 32.71
N ASP A 443 -6.23 -3.07 31.39
CA ASP A 443 -5.26 -2.59 30.40
C ASP A 443 -6.01 -1.93 29.24
N GLU A 444 -5.93 -0.60 29.16
CA GLU A 444 -6.65 0.20 28.16
C GLU A 444 -6.05 0.10 26.75
N THR A 445 -4.87 -0.52 26.61
CA THR A 445 -4.18 -0.64 25.32
C THR A 445 -4.63 -1.85 24.49
N VAL A 446 -5.46 -2.73 25.07
CA VAL A 446 -5.92 -3.98 24.48
C VAL A 446 -7.44 -4.13 24.55
N TRP A 447 -8.01 -4.93 23.65
CA TRP A 447 -9.43 -5.29 23.68
C TRP A 447 -9.61 -6.80 23.71
N PRO A 448 -10.45 -7.35 24.61
CA PRO A 448 -11.11 -6.67 25.75
C PRO A 448 -10.11 -6.22 26.85
N PRO A 449 -10.44 -5.19 27.66
CA PRO A 449 -9.46 -4.52 28.53
C PRO A 449 -9.28 -5.16 29.92
N TYR A 450 -10.20 -6.04 30.37
CA TYR A 450 -10.15 -6.59 31.73
C TYR A 450 -9.66 -8.04 31.76
N ARG A 451 -8.90 -8.39 32.81
CA ARG A 451 -8.36 -9.74 33.04
C ARG A 451 -8.38 -10.11 34.52
N LEU A 452 -8.59 -11.40 34.81
CA LEU A 452 -8.32 -11.99 36.12
C LEU A 452 -6.90 -12.56 36.17
N HIS A 453 -6.35 -12.68 37.38
CA HIS A 453 -5.13 -13.46 37.56
C HIS A 453 -5.41 -14.95 37.27
N GLU A 454 -4.56 -15.60 36.47
CA GLU A 454 -4.77 -16.97 36.00
C GLU A 454 -5.00 -18.00 37.13
N ASN A 455 -4.32 -17.88 38.27
CA ASN A 455 -4.59 -18.77 39.41
C ASN A 455 -5.98 -18.54 40.02
N LEU A 456 -6.45 -17.29 40.08
CA LEU A 456 -7.79 -16.99 40.57
C LEU A 456 -8.84 -17.54 39.59
N ARG A 457 -8.63 -17.33 38.29
CA ARG A 457 -9.49 -17.86 37.22
C ARG A 457 -9.69 -19.38 37.35
N ARG A 458 -8.58 -20.12 37.50
CA ARG A 458 -8.60 -21.58 37.65
C ARG A 458 -9.24 -22.03 38.95
N SER A 459 -8.88 -21.41 40.09
CA SER A 459 -9.46 -21.79 41.38
C SER A 459 -10.95 -21.51 41.47
N VAL A 460 -11.47 -20.47 40.81
CA VAL A 460 -12.92 -20.22 40.70
C VAL A 460 -13.62 -21.39 40.00
N ALA A 461 -12.98 -21.99 38.98
CA ALA A 461 -13.53 -23.18 38.31
C ALA A 461 -13.52 -24.43 39.20
N GLU A 462 -12.48 -24.61 39.99
CA GLU A 462 -12.34 -25.75 40.91
C GLU A 462 -13.31 -25.65 42.10
N CYS A 463 -13.59 -24.43 42.59
CA CYS A 463 -14.43 -24.19 43.78
C CYS A 463 -15.94 -24.31 43.51
N ASP A 464 -16.40 -24.38 42.25
CA ASP A 464 -17.83 -24.44 41.94
C ASP A 464 -18.50 -25.66 42.57
N ALA A 465 -17.82 -26.80 42.63
CA ALA A 465 -18.34 -28.04 43.23
C ALA A 465 -18.62 -27.91 44.76
N ASP A 466 -18.03 -26.91 45.41
CA ASP A 466 -18.03 -26.73 46.86
C ASP A 466 -18.91 -25.54 47.34
N THR A 467 -19.64 -24.92 46.41
CA THR A 467 -20.60 -23.84 46.68
C THR A 467 -22.02 -24.27 46.33
N ASP A 468 -22.99 -24.00 47.21
CA ASP A 468 -24.40 -24.38 47.02
C ASP A 468 -25.03 -23.74 45.76
N ASP A 469 -24.45 -22.64 45.26
CA ASP A 469 -24.85 -21.92 44.05
C ASP A 469 -23.80 -21.98 42.93
N GLY A 470 -22.91 -22.98 42.98
CA GLY A 470 -21.90 -23.23 41.95
C GLY A 470 -22.51 -23.61 40.61
N TRP A 471 -21.84 -23.22 39.53
CA TRP A 471 -22.25 -23.67 38.20
C TRP A 471 -21.90 -25.14 38.01
N THR A 472 -22.88 -25.91 37.58
CA THR A 472 -22.63 -27.26 37.05
C THR A 472 -21.70 -27.18 35.84
N PRO A 473 -21.02 -28.28 35.46
CA PRO A 473 -20.23 -28.32 34.23
C PRO A 473 -21.03 -27.92 32.99
N ALA A 474 -22.33 -28.25 32.95
CA ALA A 474 -23.23 -27.87 31.87
C ALA A 474 -23.54 -26.36 31.85
N GLU A 475 -23.83 -25.75 33.00
CA GLU A 475 -24.04 -24.29 33.10
C GLU A 475 -22.77 -23.51 32.75
N ARG A 476 -21.61 -23.97 33.20
CA ARG A 476 -20.32 -23.38 32.86
C ARG A 476 -20.04 -23.45 31.36
N ALA A 477 -20.25 -24.60 30.74
CA ALA A 477 -20.12 -24.75 29.29
C ALA A 477 -21.09 -23.83 28.54
N HIS A 478 -22.37 -23.78 28.97
CA HIS A 478 -23.38 -22.89 28.38
C HIS A 478 -23.00 -21.41 28.52
N ASN A 479 -22.49 -20.99 29.66
CA ASN A 479 -22.05 -19.62 29.89
C ASN A 479 -20.78 -19.28 29.09
N ALA A 480 -19.86 -20.23 28.92
CA ALA A 480 -18.71 -20.08 28.02
C ALA A 480 -19.15 -19.92 26.56
N GLU A 481 -20.13 -20.70 26.10
CA GLU A 481 -20.74 -20.55 24.77
C GLU A 481 -21.32 -19.15 24.58
N ARG A 482 -22.05 -18.62 25.57
CA ARG A 482 -22.60 -17.24 25.52
C ARG A 482 -21.51 -16.18 25.43
N ALA A 483 -20.43 -16.32 26.20
CA ALA A 483 -19.30 -15.40 26.17
C ALA A 483 -18.60 -15.41 24.79
N ILE A 484 -18.36 -16.62 24.27
CA ILE A 484 -17.80 -16.84 22.92
C ILE A 484 -18.71 -16.25 21.85
N GLU A 485 -20.01 -16.51 21.91
CA GLU A 485 -20.97 -16.01 20.94
C GLU A 485 -21.02 -14.47 20.93
N HIS A 486 -20.96 -13.85 22.11
CA HIS A 486 -20.91 -12.40 22.22
C HIS A 486 -19.63 -11.81 21.59
N LEU A 487 -18.45 -12.34 21.92
CA LEU A 487 -17.18 -11.90 21.33
C LEU A 487 -17.17 -12.09 19.81
N ALA A 488 -17.64 -13.24 19.34
CA ALA A 488 -17.74 -13.51 17.91
C ALA A 488 -18.68 -12.53 17.22
N ARG A 489 -19.86 -12.25 17.80
CA ARG A 489 -20.82 -11.27 17.27
C ARG A 489 -20.21 -9.87 17.21
N ALA A 490 -19.56 -9.42 18.28
CA ALA A 490 -18.89 -8.12 18.33
C ALA A 490 -17.81 -8.00 17.25
N ALA A 491 -17.05 -9.06 16.99
CA ALA A 491 -16.06 -9.11 15.92
C ALA A 491 -16.66 -9.16 14.50
N LEU A 492 -17.74 -9.92 14.32
CA LEU A 492 -18.40 -10.08 13.03
C LEU A 492 -19.22 -8.84 12.60
N THR A 493 -19.37 -7.83 13.48
CA THR A 493 -19.87 -6.49 13.09
C THR A 493 -19.04 -5.84 11.99
N VAL A 494 -17.85 -6.35 11.66
CA VAL A 494 -17.07 -5.96 10.47
C VAL A 494 -17.87 -6.12 9.16
N TRP A 495 -18.90 -6.96 9.16
CA TRP A 495 -19.83 -7.20 8.06
C TRP A 495 -21.13 -6.39 8.14
N ASP A 496 -21.32 -5.59 9.19
CA ASP A 496 -22.51 -4.75 9.32
C ASP A 496 -22.42 -3.55 8.37
N ASP A 497 -23.50 -3.35 7.61
CA ASP A 497 -23.66 -2.29 6.59
C ASP A 497 -23.96 -0.89 7.17
N ASP A 498 -23.83 -0.72 8.49
CA ASP A 498 -24.11 0.55 9.17
C ASP A 498 -22.95 1.53 8.97
N ALA A 499 -23.16 2.53 8.12
CA ALA A 499 -22.20 3.61 7.86
C ALA A 499 -21.99 4.51 9.10
N ASP A 500 -22.95 4.55 10.01
CA ASP A 500 -22.90 5.34 11.25
C ASP A 500 -22.46 4.48 12.46
N HIS A 501 -21.91 3.29 12.21
CA HIS A 501 -21.47 2.39 13.28
C HIS A 501 -20.48 3.12 14.22
N PRO A 502 -20.68 3.07 15.55
CA PRO A 502 -19.92 3.87 16.51
C PRO A 502 -18.42 3.53 16.56
N VAL A 503 -18.05 2.38 15.99
CA VAL A 503 -16.68 1.88 15.91
C VAL A 503 -16.21 1.83 14.44
N PRO A 504 -15.12 2.53 14.08
CA PRO A 504 -14.57 2.51 12.73
C PRO A 504 -14.21 1.10 12.24
N LEU A 505 -14.33 0.84 10.93
CA LEU A 505 -14.08 -0.47 10.34
C LEU A 505 -12.66 -1.02 10.63
N GLY A 506 -11.64 -0.16 10.64
CA GLY A 506 -10.28 -0.56 11.01
C GLY A 506 -10.14 -1.04 12.46
N VAL A 507 -10.93 -0.51 13.39
CA VAL A 507 -10.99 -0.98 14.78
C VAL A 507 -11.75 -2.31 14.85
N ARG A 508 -12.89 -2.42 14.16
CA ARG A 508 -13.65 -3.69 14.04
C ARG A 508 -12.78 -4.82 13.49
N SER A 509 -11.97 -4.54 12.47
CA SER A 509 -11.00 -5.48 11.88
C SER A 509 -9.95 -5.99 12.90
N ARG A 510 -9.39 -5.11 13.76
CA ARG A 510 -8.48 -5.54 14.84
C ARG A 510 -9.18 -6.35 15.92
N ARG A 511 -10.41 -5.98 16.28
CA ARG A 511 -11.25 -6.77 17.21
C ARG A 511 -11.51 -8.17 16.68
N CYS A 512 -11.66 -8.35 15.36
CA CYS A 512 -11.81 -9.66 14.75
C CYS A 512 -10.61 -10.59 15.00
N VAL A 513 -9.37 -10.06 14.97
CA VAL A 513 -8.16 -10.83 15.30
C VAL A 513 -8.16 -11.25 16.77
N ALA A 514 -8.38 -10.29 17.68
CA ALA A 514 -8.41 -10.55 19.12
C ALA A 514 -9.50 -11.57 19.50
N ALA A 515 -10.71 -11.39 18.97
CA ALA A 515 -11.83 -12.30 19.20
C ALA A 515 -11.53 -13.71 18.68
N PHE A 516 -10.94 -13.86 17.48
CA PHE A 516 -10.59 -15.19 16.96
C PHE A 516 -9.65 -15.94 17.91
N LEU A 517 -8.60 -15.28 18.40
CA LEU A 517 -7.63 -15.91 19.31
C LEU A 517 -8.24 -16.25 20.68
N LEU A 518 -9.01 -15.32 21.26
CA LEU A 518 -9.69 -15.53 22.54
C LEU A 518 -10.74 -16.64 22.45
N VAL A 519 -11.54 -16.66 21.38
CA VAL A 519 -12.54 -17.69 21.13
C VAL A 519 -11.88 -19.03 20.87
N LEU A 520 -10.77 -19.09 20.12
CA LEU A 520 -10.03 -20.34 19.88
C LEU A 520 -9.48 -20.92 21.19
N HIS A 521 -8.89 -20.07 22.04
CA HIS A 521 -8.39 -20.51 23.35
C HIS A 521 -9.51 -20.99 24.26
N ALA A 522 -10.59 -20.21 24.38
CA ALA A 522 -11.74 -20.57 25.20
C ALA A 522 -12.43 -21.85 24.70
N ALA A 523 -12.56 -22.01 23.38
CA ALA A 523 -13.09 -23.23 22.78
C ALA A 523 -12.24 -24.46 23.13
N HIS A 524 -10.91 -24.34 23.08
CA HIS A 524 -10.02 -25.41 23.48
C HIS A 524 -10.11 -25.71 24.98
N GLU A 525 -10.06 -24.69 25.84
CA GLU A 525 -10.12 -24.82 27.30
C GLU A 525 -11.42 -25.50 27.77
N HIS A 526 -12.56 -25.07 27.23
CA HIS A 526 -13.89 -25.57 27.62
C HIS A 526 -14.37 -26.73 26.74
N ARG A 527 -13.54 -27.24 25.83
CA ARG A 527 -13.83 -28.34 24.88
C ARG A 527 -15.09 -28.09 24.03
N LEU A 528 -15.23 -26.86 23.55
CA LEU A 528 -16.31 -26.41 22.69
C LEU A 528 -15.88 -26.36 21.22
N THR A 529 -16.85 -26.42 20.31
CA THR A 529 -16.63 -26.31 18.86
C THR A 529 -17.56 -25.25 18.24
N PRO A 530 -17.41 -23.98 18.65
CA PRO A 530 -18.33 -22.90 18.25
C PRO A 530 -18.24 -22.64 16.75
N ARG A 531 -19.36 -22.79 16.03
CA ARG A 531 -19.43 -22.62 14.55
C ARG A 531 -18.86 -21.28 14.07
N THR A 532 -19.02 -20.23 14.89
CA THR A 532 -18.52 -18.87 14.63
C THR A 532 -17.01 -18.79 14.46
N LEU A 533 -16.22 -19.77 14.91
CA LEU A 533 -14.79 -19.83 14.61
C LEU A 533 -14.52 -19.99 13.11
N GLY A 534 -15.39 -20.71 12.38
CA GLY A 534 -15.31 -20.79 10.92
C GLY A 534 -15.59 -19.43 10.26
N ASP A 535 -16.59 -18.69 10.75
CA ASP A 535 -16.93 -17.35 10.26
C ASP A 535 -15.82 -16.33 10.56
N LEU A 536 -15.20 -16.41 11.73
CA LEU A 536 -14.06 -15.57 12.10
C LEU A 536 -12.83 -15.91 11.26
N ALA A 537 -12.52 -17.20 11.03
CA ALA A 537 -11.43 -17.61 10.14
C ALA A 537 -11.65 -17.10 8.71
N TYR A 538 -12.87 -17.26 8.19
CA TYR A 538 -13.29 -16.70 6.90
C TYR A 538 -13.09 -15.18 6.86
N SER A 539 -13.53 -14.47 7.90
CA SER A 539 -13.39 -13.01 8.00
C SER A 539 -11.93 -12.58 7.98
N LEU A 540 -11.04 -13.27 8.71
CA LEU A 540 -9.60 -13.01 8.69
C LEU A 540 -9.00 -13.25 7.30
N THR A 541 -9.44 -14.28 6.57
CA THR A 541 -9.04 -14.52 5.17
C THR A 541 -9.45 -13.34 4.28
N VAL A 542 -10.70 -12.87 4.36
CA VAL A 542 -11.20 -11.77 3.52
C VAL A 542 -10.55 -10.42 3.84
N LEU A 543 -10.27 -10.17 5.13
CA LEU A 543 -9.61 -8.96 5.60
C LEU A 543 -8.10 -8.96 5.34
N GLY A 544 -7.51 -10.11 5.01
CA GLY A 544 -6.09 -10.24 4.68
C GLY A 544 -5.17 -10.43 5.89
N HIS A 545 -5.68 -10.90 7.03
CA HIS A 545 -4.90 -11.16 8.26
C HIS A 545 -4.16 -12.50 8.23
N TRP A 546 -3.48 -12.82 7.13
CA TRP A 546 -2.86 -14.13 6.89
C TRP A 546 -1.76 -14.49 7.90
N GLN A 547 -1.04 -13.51 8.43
CA GLN A 547 0.02 -13.74 9.43
C GLN A 547 -0.51 -14.42 10.69
N VAL A 548 -1.71 -14.04 11.13
CA VAL A 548 -2.37 -14.66 12.29
C VAL A 548 -2.68 -16.12 11.99
N LEU A 549 -3.17 -16.40 10.78
CA LEU A 549 -3.58 -17.75 10.36
C LEU A 549 -2.39 -18.70 10.19
N VAL A 550 -1.24 -18.22 9.70
CA VAL A 550 -0.01 -19.03 9.57
C VAL A 550 0.56 -19.44 10.92
N SER A 551 0.41 -18.61 11.95
CA SER A 551 1.00 -18.81 13.28
C SER A 551 0.12 -19.59 14.27
N LEU A 552 -0.99 -20.17 13.82
CA LEU A 552 -1.92 -20.86 14.72
C LEU A 552 -1.33 -22.14 15.32
N PRO A 553 -1.63 -22.46 16.59
CA PRO A 553 -1.08 -23.63 17.27
C PRO A 553 -1.66 -24.94 16.74
N GLU A 554 -0.96 -26.04 16.99
CA GLU A 554 -1.53 -27.39 16.89
C GLU A 554 -2.29 -27.72 18.18
N LEU A 555 -3.45 -28.37 18.05
CA LEU A 555 -4.37 -28.64 19.16
C LEU A 555 -4.77 -30.13 19.16
N PRO A 556 -3.83 -31.06 19.41
CA PRO A 556 -4.06 -32.50 19.22
C PRO A 556 -5.20 -33.07 20.07
N ASP A 557 -5.48 -32.46 21.22
CA ASP A 557 -6.55 -32.85 22.14
C ASP A 557 -7.96 -32.38 21.70
N SER A 558 -8.08 -31.72 20.55
CA SER A 558 -9.34 -31.20 20.01
C SER A 558 -9.41 -31.40 18.48
N PRO A 559 -9.85 -32.56 17.98
CA PRO A 559 -9.76 -32.93 16.56
C PRO A 559 -10.35 -31.90 15.59
N GLU A 560 -11.51 -31.32 15.90
CA GLU A 560 -12.19 -30.33 15.07
C GLU A 560 -11.43 -29.01 15.03
N LEU A 561 -10.92 -28.53 16.18
CA LEU A 561 -10.12 -27.30 16.26
C LEU A 561 -8.74 -27.48 15.62
N ASN A 562 -8.14 -28.67 15.75
CA ASN A 562 -6.88 -28.99 15.09
C ASN A 562 -7.03 -28.98 13.57
N ARG A 563 -8.13 -29.53 13.04
CA ARG A 563 -8.41 -29.48 11.61
C ARG A 563 -8.65 -28.05 11.14
N LEU A 564 -9.44 -27.26 11.86
CA LEU A 564 -9.68 -25.85 11.52
C LEU A 564 -8.37 -25.05 11.43
N THR A 565 -7.52 -25.13 12.46
CA THR A 565 -6.24 -24.40 12.49
C THR A 565 -5.27 -24.90 11.41
N ALA A 566 -5.25 -26.20 11.11
CA ALA A 566 -4.45 -26.75 10.02
C ALA A 566 -4.91 -26.26 8.64
N VAL A 567 -6.22 -26.21 8.39
CA VAL A 567 -6.79 -25.67 7.14
C VAL A 567 -6.48 -24.18 7.01
N ALA A 568 -6.64 -23.41 8.08
CA ALA A 568 -6.31 -21.98 8.10
C ALA A 568 -4.82 -21.71 7.81
N ARG A 569 -3.92 -22.45 8.46
CA ARG A 569 -2.47 -22.37 8.19
C ARG A 569 -2.16 -22.66 6.72
N LEU A 570 -2.68 -23.76 6.19
CA LEU A 570 -2.40 -24.20 4.81
C LEU A 570 -2.96 -23.21 3.78
N THR A 571 -4.13 -22.64 4.05
CA THR A 571 -4.76 -21.61 3.22
C THR A 571 -3.90 -20.35 3.12
N ALA A 572 -3.34 -19.92 4.26
CA ALA A 572 -2.58 -18.67 4.38
C ALA A 572 -1.12 -18.77 3.88
N ARG A 573 -0.60 -19.97 3.60
CA ARG A 573 0.75 -20.19 3.06
C ARG A 573 0.85 -19.75 1.60
N ALA A 574 1.60 -18.70 1.29
CA ALA A 574 1.80 -18.23 -0.09
C ALA A 574 2.93 -18.96 -0.86
N ASP A 575 3.76 -19.75 -0.17
CA ASP A 575 4.98 -20.38 -0.68
C ASP A 575 4.75 -21.72 -1.41
N VAL A 576 3.54 -22.26 -1.35
CA VAL A 576 3.16 -23.52 -2.00
C VAL A 576 2.43 -23.24 -3.32
N ASN A 577 2.75 -23.99 -4.38
CA ASN A 577 2.02 -23.90 -5.65
C ASN A 577 0.51 -24.09 -5.45
N ALA A 578 -0.33 -23.40 -6.24
CA ALA A 578 -1.78 -23.40 -6.10
C ALA A 578 -2.42 -24.80 -6.24
N GLU A 579 -1.93 -25.66 -7.14
CA GLU A 579 -2.47 -27.03 -7.31
C GLU A 579 -2.11 -27.92 -6.12
N ASP A 580 -0.83 -27.92 -5.70
CA ASP A 580 -0.37 -28.71 -4.56
C ASP A 580 -1.12 -28.33 -3.28
N ARG A 581 -1.38 -27.03 -3.10
CA ARG A 581 -2.15 -26.50 -1.97
C ARG A 581 -3.61 -26.97 -2.02
N TYR A 582 -4.23 -26.96 -3.20
CA TYR A 582 -5.60 -27.47 -3.37
C TYR A 582 -5.68 -28.96 -3.03
N GLN A 583 -4.73 -29.78 -3.50
CA GLN A 583 -4.71 -31.20 -3.19
C GLN A 583 -4.50 -31.45 -1.70
N ALA A 584 -3.55 -30.76 -1.07
CA ALA A 584 -3.31 -30.87 0.35
C ALA A 584 -4.52 -30.44 1.19
N LEU A 585 -5.25 -29.40 0.78
CA LEU A 585 -6.51 -29.00 1.44
C LEU A 585 -7.59 -30.07 1.28
N ARG A 586 -7.71 -30.66 0.09
CA ARG A 586 -8.70 -31.72 -0.17
C ARG A 586 -8.43 -32.97 0.65
N GLU A 587 -7.16 -33.36 0.80
CA GLU A 587 -6.75 -34.47 1.66
C GLU A 587 -6.99 -34.18 3.15
N LEU A 588 -6.68 -32.96 3.59
CA LEU A 588 -6.84 -32.53 4.98
C LEU A 588 -8.32 -32.40 5.39
N ILE A 589 -9.16 -31.88 4.49
CA ILE A 589 -10.58 -31.64 4.74
C ILE A 589 -11.39 -32.93 4.58
N GLY A 590 -11.11 -33.71 3.53
CA GLY A 590 -11.97 -34.83 3.13
C GLY A 590 -13.34 -34.34 2.65
N GLU A 591 -14.41 -35.02 3.06
CA GLU A 591 -15.77 -34.54 2.85
C GLU A 591 -16.06 -33.38 3.83
N PRO A 592 -16.48 -32.19 3.36
CA PRO A 592 -16.74 -31.06 4.25
C PRO A 592 -17.95 -31.31 5.16
N GLU A 593 -17.66 -31.69 6.41
CA GLU A 593 -18.64 -31.98 7.47
C GLU A 593 -18.28 -31.26 8.78
N GLY A 594 -19.24 -31.26 9.73
CA GLY A 594 -19.05 -30.72 11.07
C GLY A 594 -19.30 -29.21 11.19
N PRO A 595 -18.90 -28.58 12.31
CA PRO A 595 -19.25 -27.20 12.65
C PRO A 595 -18.62 -26.15 11.73
N TYR A 596 -17.60 -26.51 10.94
CA TYR A 596 -16.84 -25.61 10.07
C TYR A 596 -17.01 -25.95 8.58
N ALA A 597 -18.03 -26.73 8.22
CA ALA A 597 -18.24 -27.21 6.85
C ALA A 597 -18.34 -26.08 5.82
N ASP A 598 -19.03 -24.98 6.14
CA ASP A 598 -19.16 -23.81 5.27
C ASP A 598 -17.80 -23.16 4.98
N TYR A 599 -16.95 -23.01 6.00
CA TYR A 599 -15.59 -22.49 5.86
C TYR A 599 -14.74 -23.41 4.97
N TYR A 600 -14.80 -24.73 5.19
CA TYR A 600 -14.07 -25.70 4.38
C TYR A 600 -14.52 -25.71 2.91
N ARG A 601 -15.83 -25.66 2.66
CA ARG A 601 -16.38 -25.55 1.30
C ARG A 601 -15.93 -24.27 0.62
N HIS A 602 -15.91 -23.15 1.35
CA HIS A 602 -15.41 -21.88 0.83
C HIS A 602 -13.94 -21.97 0.43
N GLU A 603 -13.06 -22.47 1.30
CA GLU A 603 -11.63 -22.55 1.00
C GLU A 603 -11.34 -23.52 -0.16
N LEU A 604 -12.01 -24.68 -0.21
CA LEU A 604 -11.91 -25.59 -1.36
C LEU A 604 -12.38 -24.91 -2.66
N ALA A 605 -13.53 -24.21 -2.63
CA ALA A 605 -14.02 -23.48 -3.79
C ALA A 605 -13.05 -22.41 -4.27
N SER A 606 -12.52 -21.60 -3.35
CA SER A 606 -11.57 -20.52 -3.64
C SER A 606 -10.29 -21.04 -4.28
N ARG A 607 -9.76 -22.20 -3.83
CA ARG A 607 -8.55 -22.79 -4.43
C ARG A 607 -8.83 -23.53 -5.74
N ALA A 608 -9.93 -24.29 -5.82
CA ALA A 608 -10.39 -24.88 -7.07
C ALA A 608 -10.55 -23.83 -8.17
N HIS A 609 -11.05 -22.65 -7.80
CA HIS A 609 -11.20 -21.50 -8.66
C HIS A 609 -9.86 -20.98 -9.22
N ILE A 610 -8.83 -20.82 -8.38
CA ILE A 610 -7.49 -20.32 -8.80
C ILE A 610 -6.84 -21.26 -9.83
N ILE A 611 -7.01 -22.57 -9.68
CA ILE A 611 -6.49 -23.58 -10.63
C ILE A 611 -7.44 -23.85 -11.81
N GLY A 612 -8.58 -23.14 -11.87
CA GLY A 612 -9.53 -23.21 -12.98
C GLY A 612 -10.47 -24.42 -13.00
N LYS A 613 -10.67 -25.11 -11.88
CA LYS A 613 -11.71 -26.15 -11.69
C LYS A 613 -13.04 -25.50 -11.32
N VAL A 614 -13.60 -24.71 -12.23
CA VAL A 614 -14.79 -23.87 -12.01
C VAL A 614 -16.02 -24.69 -11.60
N GLU A 615 -16.12 -25.94 -12.08
CA GLU A 615 -17.29 -26.80 -11.85
C GLU A 615 -17.26 -27.42 -10.46
N GLU A 616 -16.07 -27.84 -10.01
CA GLU A 616 -15.83 -28.26 -8.62
C GLU A 616 -16.03 -27.08 -7.66
N ALA A 617 -15.53 -25.89 -8.01
CA ALA A 617 -15.74 -24.68 -7.20
C ALA A 617 -17.24 -24.35 -7.05
N ALA A 618 -18.01 -24.45 -8.13
CA ALA A 618 -19.46 -24.23 -8.10
C ALA A 618 -20.19 -25.27 -7.25
N ALA A 619 -19.78 -26.54 -7.30
CA ALA A 619 -20.35 -27.61 -6.47
C ALA A 619 -20.10 -27.35 -4.98
N HIS A 620 -18.89 -26.93 -4.60
CA HIS A 620 -18.57 -26.56 -3.22
C HIS A 620 -19.38 -25.35 -2.74
N LEU A 621 -19.44 -24.26 -3.53
CA LEU A 621 -20.21 -23.06 -3.18
C LEU A 621 -21.71 -23.32 -3.05
N SER A 622 -22.27 -24.19 -3.90
CA SER A 622 -23.70 -24.55 -3.85
C SER A 622 -24.07 -25.38 -2.62
N GLY A 623 -23.06 -25.98 -1.96
CA GLY A 623 -23.24 -26.74 -0.72
C GLY A 623 -23.10 -25.90 0.56
N ILE A 624 -22.88 -24.59 0.46
CA ILE A 624 -22.82 -23.66 1.61
C ILE A 624 -24.23 -23.19 1.95
N GLU A 625 -24.59 -23.14 3.22
CA GLU A 625 -25.92 -22.69 3.68
C GLU A 625 -26.17 -21.22 3.29
N PRO A 626 -27.14 -20.89 2.42
CA PRO A 626 -27.30 -19.53 1.89
C PRO A 626 -27.53 -18.43 2.93
N ALA A 627 -28.12 -18.79 4.07
CA ALA A 627 -28.39 -17.86 5.17
C ALA A 627 -27.19 -17.63 6.11
N SER A 628 -26.10 -18.41 6.00
CA SER A 628 -24.90 -18.21 6.80
C SER A 628 -24.11 -16.98 6.31
N LEU A 629 -23.20 -16.46 7.14
CA LEU A 629 -22.33 -15.34 6.75
C LEU A 629 -21.50 -15.68 5.51
N ILE A 630 -20.96 -16.90 5.48
CA ILE A 630 -20.18 -17.42 4.35
C ILE A 630 -21.10 -17.67 3.14
N GLY A 631 -22.33 -18.14 3.34
CA GLY A 631 -23.32 -18.34 2.28
C GLY A 631 -23.81 -17.05 1.63
N ALA A 632 -24.06 -16.01 2.43
CA ALA A 632 -24.33 -14.66 1.95
C ALA A 632 -23.16 -14.14 1.09
N SER A 633 -21.93 -14.51 1.46
CA SER A 633 -20.73 -14.25 0.65
C SER A 633 -20.53 -15.20 -0.54
N GLY A 634 -21.23 -16.33 -0.59
CA GLY A 634 -21.17 -17.34 -1.65
C GLY A 634 -21.64 -16.81 -3.00
N ARG A 635 -22.53 -15.80 -3.01
CA ARG A 635 -22.98 -15.10 -4.24
C ARG A 635 -21.82 -14.51 -5.04
N PHE A 636 -20.79 -13.99 -4.36
CA PHE A 636 -19.61 -13.44 -5.02
C PHE A 636 -18.77 -14.54 -5.67
N GLY A 637 -18.64 -15.70 -5.03
CA GLY A 637 -17.99 -16.87 -5.63
C GLY A 637 -18.75 -17.40 -6.85
N LEU A 638 -20.08 -17.40 -6.82
CA LEU A 638 -20.91 -17.76 -7.96
C LEU A 638 -20.80 -16.75 -9.11
N ALA A 639 -20.74 -15.46 -8.79
CA ALA A 639 -20.51 -14.39 -9.75
C ALA A 639 -19.13 -14.48 -10.38
N ASP A 640 -18.09 -14.78 -9.61
CA ASP A 640 -16.74 -14.99 -10.11
C ASP A 640 -16.65 -16.24 -11.02
N ASN A 641 -17.37 -17.31 -10.70
CA ASN A 641 -17.52 -18.45 -11.60
C ASN A 641 -18.25 -18.08 -12.90
N ALA A 642 -19.31 -17.27 -12.85
CA ALA A 642 -19.97 -16.75 -14.04
C ALA A 642 -19.03 -15.88 -14.88
N LEU A 643 -18.21 -15.03 -14.24
CA LEU A 643 -17.19 -14.21 -14.89
C LEU A 643 -16.19 -15.09 -15.66
N ARG A 644 -15.72 -16.18 -15.06
CA ARG A 644 -14.79 -17.14 -15.71
C ARG A 644 -15.42 -17.92 -16.85
N ARG A 645 -16.73 -18.19 -16.78
CA ARG A 645 -17.50 -18.75 -17.90
C ARG A 645 -17.86 -17.70 -18.96
N SER A 646 -17.44 -16.45 -18.77
CA SER A 646 -17.79 -15.31 -19.62
C SER A 646 -19.32 -15.09 -19.73
N ASP A 647 -20.05 -15.43 -18.66
CA ASP A 647 -21.48 -15.15 -18.49
C ASP A 647 -21.70 -13.83 -17.73
N TYR A 648 -21.41 -12.73 -18.41
CA TYR A 648 -21.43 -11.39 -17.81
C TYR A 648 -22.82 -10.93 -17.39
N ARG A 649 -23.88 -11.45 -18.02
CA ARG A 649 -25.27 -11.17 -17.62
C ARG A 649 -25.59 -11.79 -16.27
N SER A 650 -25.13 -13.01 -16.01
CA SER A 650 -25.28 -13.62 -14.69
C SER A 650 -24.47 -12.89 -13.62
N VAL A 651 -23.28 -12.38 -13.94
CA VAL A 651 -22.50 -11.55 -12.99
C VAL A 651 -23.31 -10.32 -12.58
N ALA A 652 -23.81 -9.53 -13.55
CA ALA A 652 -24.59 -8.33 -13.28
C ALA A 652 -25.82 -8.64 -12.41
N ARG A 653 -26.58 -9.68 -12.76
CA ARG A 653 -27.77 -10.11 -12.00
C ARG A 653 -27.44 -10.54 -10.56
N LEU A 654 -26.30 -11.19 -10.34
CA LEU A 654 -25.88 -11.60 -8.99
C LEU A 654 -25.39 -10.41 -8.16
N MET A 655 -24.76 -9.42 -8.78
CA MET A 655 -24.27 -8.20 -8.12
C MET A 655 -25.37 -7.17 -7.86
N ASP A 656 -26.46 -7.16 -8.63
CA ASP A 656 -27.67 -6.36 -8.32
C ASP A 656 -28.25 -6.70 -6.94
N GLY A 657 -28.05 -7.93 -6.48
CA GLY A 657 -28.45 -8.39 -5.14
C GLY A 657 -27.39 -8.16 -4.05
N ALA A 658 -26.24 -7.55 -4.35
CA ALA A 658 -25.19 -7.26 -3.37
C ALA A 658 -25.55 -6.04 -2.51
N SER A 659 -25.07 -6.03 -1.26
CA SER A 659 -25.20 -4.82 -0.44
C SER A 659 -24.42 -3.66 -1.07
N GLN A 660 -24.95 -2.46 -0.92
CA GLN A 660 -24.37 -1.22 -1.44
C GLN A 660 -23.52 -0.50 -0.39
N ALA A 661 -23.22 -1.15 0.74
CA ALA A 661 -22.39 -0.63 1.82
C ALA A 661 -21.31 -1.67 2.21
N GLY A 662 -20.37 -1.22 3.05
CA GLY A 662 -19.37 -2.08 3.69
C GLY A 662 -18.45 -2.83 2.71
N LEU A 663 -17.99 -4.01 3.13
CA LEU A 663 -17.08 -4.88 2.34
C LEU A 663 -17.75 -5.48 1.10
N ASP A 664 -19.08 -5.64 1.12
CA ASP A 664 -19.81 -6.21 -0.01
C ASP A 664 -19.89 -5.24 -1.19
N GLN A 665 -19.98 -3.93 -0.93
CA GLN A 665 -19.84 -2.91 -1.97
C GLN A 665 -18.47 -2.97 -2.66
N VAL A 666 -17.39 -3.11 -1.87
CA VAL A 666 -16.00 -3.22 -2.38
C VAL A 666 -15.89 -4.41 -3.34
N ARG A 667 -16.39 -5.57 -2.93
CA ARG A 667 -16.34 -6.81 -3.72
C ARG A 667 -17.24 -6.76 -4.96
N ALA A 668 -18.43 -6.18 -4.84
CA ALA A 668 -19.35 -6.03 -5.96
C ALA A 668 -18.79 -5.11 -7.03
N ALA A 669 -18.23 -3.96 -6.62
CA ALA A 669 -17.56 -3.03 -7.51
C ALA A 669 -16.37 -3.70 -8.22
N ASP A 670 -15.54 -4.49 -7.53
CA ASP A 670 -14.41 -5.18 -8.14
C ASP A 670 -14.85 -6.18 -9.23
N LEU A 671 -15.88 -7.00 -8.95
CA LEU A 671 -16.43 -7.95 -9.93
C LEU A 671 -17.11 -7.25 -11.13
N LEU A 672 -17.85 -6.17 -10.88
CA LEU A 672 -18.45 -5.37 -11.95
C LEU A 672 -17.36 -4.68 -12.78
N GLY A 673 -16.27 -4.22 -12.16
CA GLY A 673 -15.09 -3.69 -12.85
C GLY A 673 -14.51 -4.69 -13.86
N HIS A 674 -14.26 -5.94 -13.44
CA HIS A 674 -13.79 -7.00 -14.34
C HIS A 674 -14.80 -7.34 -15.43
N THR A 675 -16.09 -7.34 -15.09
CA THR A 675 -17.17 -7.57 -16.05
C THR A 675 -17.17 -6.52 -17.15
N HIS A 676 -17.05 -5.24 -16.79
CA HIS A 676 -16.96 -4.14 -17.76
C HIS A 676 -15.65 -4.16 -18.55
N LEU A 677 -14.53 -4.52 -17.91
CA LEU A 677 -13.22 -4.66 -18.54
C LEU A 677 -13.28 -5.69 -19.68
N HIS A 678 -13.83 -6.88 -19.42
CA HIS A 678 -13.95 -7.94 -20.43
C HIS A 678 -14.95 -7.60 -21.56
N ASN A 679 -15.89 -6.67 -21.31
CA ASN A 679 -16.80 -6.14 -22.34
C ASN A 679 -16.20 -4.96 -23.14
N ALA A 680 -14.90 -4.65 -22.97
CA ALA A 680 -14.20 -3.51 -23.55
C ALA A 680 -14.81 -2.14 -23.21
N ARG A 681 -15.46 -2.03 -22.05
CA ARG A 681 -16.02 -0.80 -21.47
C ARG A 681 -15.04 -0.23 -20.44
N PHE A 682 -13.87 0.20 -20.92
CA PHE A 682 -12.69 0.48 -20.10
C PHE A 682 -12.86 1.67 -19.14
N ALA A 683 -13.62 2.70 -19.55
CA ALA A 683 -13.85 3.87 -18.71
C ALA A 683 -14.78 3.53 -17.54
N GLU A 684 -15.85 2.79 -17.80
CA GLU A 684 -16.78 2.30 -16.77
C GLU A 684 -16.09 1.30 -15.83
N ALA A 685 -15.24 0.41 -16.35
CA ALA A 685 -14.42 -0.48 -15.51
C ALA A 685 -13.51 0.31 -14.56
N ALA A 686 -12.87 1.38 -15.04
CA ALA A 686 -12.03 2.24 -14.22
C ALA A 686 -12.83 2.91 -13.07
N GLN A 687 -14.05 3.37 -13.32
CA GLN A 687 -14.91 3.97 -12.28
C GLN A 687 -15.27 2.98 -11.17
N PHE A 688 -15.54 1.72 -11.53
CA PHE A 688 -15.77 0.67 -10.54
C PHE A 688 -14.53 0.42 -9.68
N PHE A 689 -13.35 0.30 -10.29
CA PHE A 689 -12.11 0.09 -9.53
C PHE A 689 -11.69 1.31 -8.70
N GLU A 690 -12.04 2.53 -9.11
CA GLU A 690 -11.90 3.75 -8.29
C GLU A 690 -12.80 3.67 -7.05
N THR A 691 -14.06 3.24 -7.23
CA THR A 691 -14.99 3.02 -6.10
C THR A 691 -14.43 1.98 -5.11
N THR A 692 -13.92 0.86 -5.62
CA THR A 692 -13.24 -0.16 -4.80
C THR A 692 -12.03 0.42 -4.07
N LEU A 693 -11.24 1.28 -4.73
CA LEU A 693 -10.02 1.87 -4.18
C LEU A 693 -10.34 2.84 -3.03
N ASP A 694 -11.33 3.71 -3.21
CA ASP A 694 -11.71 4.69 -2.20
C ASP A 694 -12.32 4.00 -0.97
N ALA A 695 -13.23 3.05 -1.18
CA ALA A 695 -13.82 2.26 -0.09
C ALA A 695 -12.75 1.42 0.65
N ALA A 696 -11.76 0.85 -0.06
CA ALA A 696 -10.66 0.11 0.57
C ALA A 696 -9.77 1.01 1.45
N ARG A 697 -9.56 2.28 1.05
CA ARG A 697 -8.82 3.28 1.84
C ARG A 697 -9.58 3.67 3.09
N GLU A 698 -10.88 3.94 2.97
CA GLU A 698 -11.75 4.23 4.12
C GLU A 698 -11.77 3.05 5.11
N ALA A 699 -11.84 1.82 4.59
CA ALA A 699 -11.80 0.59 5.38
C ALA A 699 -10.43 0.31 6.01
N ASN A 700 -9.38 1.02 5.59
CA ASN A 700 -7.99 0.77 5.96
C ASN A 700 -7.54 -0.67 5.66
N ALA A 701 -7.97 -1.17 4.50
CA ALA A 701 -7.75 -2.52 3.99
C ALA A 701 -6.66 -2.50 2.90
N PRO A 702 -5.36 -2.54 3.26
CA PRO A 702 -4.25 -2.32 2.33
C PRO A 702 -4.16 -3.35 1.20
N LEU A 703 -4.58 -4.60 1.44
CA LEU A 703 -4.65 -5.63 0.40
C LEU A 703 -5.69 -5.27 -0.67
N TRP A 704 -6.85 -4.76 -0.26
CA TRP A 704 -7.89 -4.30 -1.18
C TRP A 704 -7.48 -3.00 -1.88
N GLU A 705 -6.75 -2.10 -1.21
CA GLU A 705 -6.18 -0.91 -1.87
C GLU A 705 -5.21 -1.31 -2.98
N ALA A 706 -4.31 -2.27 -2.69
CA ALA A 706 -3.35 -2.80 -3.66
C ALA A 706 -4.06 -3.44 -4.86
N ARG A 707 -5.07 -4.27 -4.61
CA ARG A 707 -5.87 -4.95 -5.63
C ARG A 707 -6.66 -3.96 -6.49
N ALA A 708 -7.39 -3.04 -5.88
CA ALA A 708 -8.18 -2.05 -6.60
C ALA A 708 -7.30 -1.18 -7.50
N LEU A 709 -6.13 -0.75 -7.00
CA LEU A 709 -5.23 0.08 -7.78
C LEU A 709 -4.63 -0.67 -8.98
N ARG A 710 -4.22 -1.94 -8.85
CA ARG A 710 -3.74 -2.72 -10.00
C ARG A 710 -4.85 -2.96 -11.03
N HIS A 711 -6.08 -3.22 -10.60
CA HIS A 711 -7.20 -3.43 -11.51
C HIS A 711 -7.59 -2.12 -12.23
N LEU A 712 -7.51 -0.99 -11.53
CA LEU A 712 -7.63 0.33 -12.15
C LEU A 712 -6.59 0.53 -13.27
N LEU A 713 -5.34 0.13 -13.05
CA LEU A 713 -4.32 0.18 -14.13
C LEU A 713 -4.69 -0.71 -15.32
N LEU A 714 -5.17 -1.94 -15.07
CA LEU A 714 -5.61 -2.85 -16.14
C LEU A 714 -6.78 -2.28 -16.96
N ALA A 715 -7.60 -1.40 -16.39
CA ALA A 715 -8.64 -0.67 -17.12
C ALA A 715 -8.07 0.55 -17.88
N LEU A 716 -7.22 1.35 -17.23
CA LEU A 716 -6.65 2.57 -17.81
C LEU A 716 -5.70 2.30 -18.98
N MET A 717 -4.97 1.18 -18.96
CA MET A 717 -3.95 0.86 -19.97
C MET A 717 -4.49 0.80 -21.41
N TRP A 718 -5.81 0.72 -21.59
CA TRP A 718 -6.46 0.63 -22.89
C TRP A 718 -6.77 1.98 -23.56
N TYR A 719 -6.76 3.08 -22.79
CA TYR A 719 -7.19 4.39 -23.30
C TYR A 719 -6.52 5.62 -22.67
N ASP A 720 -5.88 5.48 -21.50
CA ASP A 720 -5.21 6.58 -20.78
C ASP A 720 -3.80 6.14 -20.33
N PRO A 721 -2.83 6.12 -21.26
CA PRO A 721 -1.46 5.67 -20.96
C PRO A 721 -0.76 6.62 -19.98
N ASP A 722 -1.10 7.91 -19.97
CA ASP A 722 -0.46 8.88 -19.08
C ASP A 722 -0.87 8.68 -17.64
N ARG A 723 -2.17 8.51 -17.39
CA ARG A 723 -2.68 8.21 -16.05
C ARG A 723 -2.18 6.85 -15.56
N THR A 724 -2.18 5.84 -16.43
CA THR A 724 -1.60 4.52 -16.13
C THR A 724 -0.18 4.65 -15.60
N MET A 725 0.68 5.36 -16.33
CA MET A 725 2.08 5.55 -15.95
C MET A 725 2.27 6.38 -14.68
N SER A 726 1.37 7.35 -14.42
CA SER A 726 1.41 8.16 -13.20
C SER A 726 1.09 7.34 -11.93
N LEU A 727 0.22 6.34 -12.04
CA LEU A 727 -0.26 5.52 -10.92
C LEU A 727 0.58 4.24 -10.73
N LEU A 728 1.32 3.81 -11.76
CA LEU A 728 2.10 2.57 -11.78
C LEU A 728 3.07 2.43 -10.60
N GLY A 729 3.76 3.51 -10.24
CA GLY A 729 4.70 3.49 -9.11
C GLY A 729 4.02 3.13 -7.79
N ARG A 730 2.84 3.70 -7.53
CA ARG A 730 2.04 3.43 -6.32
C ARG A 730 1.42 2.03 -6.35
N ALA A 731 0.97 1.56 -7.50
CA ALA A 731 0.41 0.20 -7.63
C ALA A 731 1.46 -0.87 -7.36
N ARG A 732 2.68 -0.72 -7.90
CA ARG A 732 3.81 -1.61 -7.63
C ARG A 732 4.23 -1.57 -6.17
N GLU A 733 4.23 -0.39 -5.56
CA GLU A 733 4.48 -0.22 -4.12
C GLU A 733 3.45 -1.03 -3.32
N LEU A 734 2.16 -0.73 -3.47
CA LEU A 734 1.10 -1.41 -2.70
C LEU A 734 1.06 -2.93 -2.91
N ASN A 735 1.19 -3.41 -4.15
CA ASN A 735 1.17 -4.85 -4.45
C ASN A 735 2.43 -5.58 -3.99
N GLY A 736 3.58 -4.90 -4.03
CA GLY A 736 4.79 -5.40 -3.35
C GLY A 736 4.55 -5.57 -1.86
N SER A 737 3.84 -4.61 -1.24
CA SER A 737 3.67 -4.51 0.22
C SER A 737 2.79 -5.61 0.74
N ALA A 738 1.71 -5.84 -0.01
CA ALA A 738 0.75 -6.88 0.25
C ALA A 738 1.28 -8.29 -0.05
N GLY A 739 2.50 -8.42 -0.60
CA GLY A 739 3.05 -9.71 -1.00
C GLY A 739 2.25 -10.36 -2.14
N GLU A 740 1.76 -9.55 -3.09
CA GLU A 740 0.90 -9.99 -4.20
C GLU A 740 1.72 -10.09 -5.51
N PRO A 741 2.45 -11.19 -5.75
CA PRO A 741 3.32 -11.32 -6.92
C PRO A 741 2.53 -11.37 -8.25
N ILE A 742 1.29 -11.88 -8.21
CA ILE A 742 0.31 -11.77 -9.31
C ILE A 742 0.04 -10.31 -9.63
N GLY A 743 -0.15 -9.47 -8.60
CA GLY A 743 -0.42 -8.05 -8.78
C GLY A 743 0.74 -7.29 -9.41
N LEU A 744 1.98 -7.69 -9.13
CA LEU A 744 3.16 -7.14 -9.79
C LEU A 744 3.23 -7.52 -11.28
N ALA A 745 2.89 -8.76 -11.63
CA ALA A 745 2.82 -9.19 -13.02
C ALA A 745 1.71 -8.42 -13.79
N GLN A 746 0.56 -8.18 -13.16
CA GLN A 746 -0.51 -7.34 -13.73
C GLN A 746 -0.07 -5.87 -13.91
N CYS A 747 0.77 -5.33 -13.01
CA CYS A 747 1.38 -4.01 -13.22
C CYS A 747 2.33 -3.99 -14.43
N ASP A 748 3.12 -5.05 -14.63
CA ASP A 748 4.01 -5.19 -15.79
C ASP A 748 3.19 -5.22 -17.10
N MET A 749 2.02 -5.88 -17.11
CA MET A 749 1.08 -5.86 -18.24
C MET A 749 0.52 -4.47 -18.52
N ALA A 750 0.11 -3.73 -17.48
CA ALA A 750 -0.41 -2.37 -17.63
C ALA A 750 0.63 -1.40 -18.18
N GLU A 751 1.87 -1.48 -17.68
CA GLU A 751 3.00 -0.71 -18.22
C GLU A 751 3.26 -1.06 -19.69
N ALA A 752 3.25 -2.35 -20.04
CA ALA A 752 3.49 -2.79 -21.40
C ALA A 752 2.50 -2.16 -22.39
N MET A 753 1.21 -2.21 -22.08
CA MET A 753 0.17 -1.68 -22.96
C MET A 753 0.19 -0.15 -23.03
N ALA A 754 0.46 0.53 -21.91
CA ALA A 754 0.64 1.98 -21.92
C ALA A 754 1.84 2.43 -22.77
N SER A 755 2.98 1.73 -22.67
CA SER A 755 4.14 1.94 -23.55
C SER A 755 3.82 1.66 -25.01
N ALA A 756 3.05 0.61 -25.30
CA ALA A 756 2.63 0.29 -26.68
C ALA A 756 1.77 1.42 -27.28
N LEU A 757 0.83 1.99 -26.51
CA LEU A 757 0.03 3.14 -26.95
C LEU A 757 0.86 4.41 -27.19
N ARG A 758 1.99 4.55 -26.49
CA ARG A 758 2.99 5.62 -26.73
C ARG A 758 3.95 5.31 -27.89
N GLY A 759 3.78 4.17 -28.57
CA GLY A 759 4.61 3.75 -29.71
C GLY A 759 5.88 2.99 -29.35
N GLU A 760 6.10 2.66 -28.06
CA GLU A 760 7.28 1.97 -27.53
C GLU A 760 7.15 0.43 -27.60
N HIS A 761 6.76 -0.12 -28.76
CA HIS A 761 6.39 -1.54 -28.89
C HIS A 761 7.46 -2.55 -28.43
N ARG A 762 8.75 -2.22 -28.53
CA ARG A 762 9.84 -3.10 -28.07
C ARG A 762 9.90 -3.20 -26.54
N ALA A 763 9.70 -2.07 -25.84
CA ALA A 763 9.64 -2.06 -24.39
C ALA A 763 8.40 -2.84 -23.90
N ALA A 764 7.26 -2.65 -24.58
CA ALA A 764 6.03 -3.38 -24.31
C ALA A 764 6.23 -4.91 -24.40
N ALA A 765 6.87 -5.42 -25.45
CA ALA A 765 7.11 -6.85 -25.61
C ALA A 765 7.97 -7.45 -24.48
N ALA A 766 9.03 -6.74 -24.05
CA ALA A 766 9.90 -7.21 -22.96
C ALA A 766 9.16 -7.25 -21.61
N LEU A 767 8.26 -6.30 -21.36
CA LEU A 767 7.44 -6.27 -20.16
C LEU A 767 6.40 -7.39 -20.13
N LEU A 768 5.75 -7.70 -21.26
CA LEU A 768 4.84 -8.86 -21.36
C LEU A 768 5.60 -10.18 -21.13
N GLU A 769 6.80 -10.33 -21.68
CA GLU A 769 7.62 -11.53 -21.43
C GLU A 769 8.00 -11.68 -19.95
N ALA A 770 8.29 -10.58 -19.27
CA ALA A 770 8.53 -10.58 -17.83
C ALA A 770 7.29 -10.96 -17.02
N ALA A 771 6.12 -10.44 -17.40
CA ALA A 771 4.85 -10.80 -16.78
C ALA A 771 4.54 -12.30 -16.95
N ALA A 772 4.72 -12.84 -18.17
CA ALA A 772 4.52 -14.26 -18.46
C ALA A 772 5.41 -15.16 -17.59
N ARG A 773 6.69 -14.82 -17.43
CA ARG A 773 7.61 -15.56 -16.55
C ARG A 773 7.13 -15.57 -15.10
N ARG A 774 6.73 -14.43 -14.54
CA ARG A 774 6.21 -14.34 -13.16
C ARG A 774 4.97 -15.21 -12.96
N PHE A 775 4.02 -15.16 -13.90
CA PHE A 775 2.82 -16.02 -13.82
C PHE A 775 3.17 -17.50 -13.88
N GLY A 776 4.13 -17.88 -14.75
CA GLY A 776 4.63 -19.25 -14.85
C GLY A 776 5.28 -19.75 -13.55
N GLU A 777 6.13 -18.94 -12.92
CA GLU A 777 6.77 -19.27 -11.63
C GLU A 777 5.74 -19.50 -10.50
N LEU A 778 4.60 -18.80 -10.56
CA LEU A 778 3.53 -18.89 -9.57
C LEU A 778 2.51 -20.01 -9.89
N GLY A 779 2.59 -20.64 -11.07
CA GLY A 779 1.57 -21.58 -11.55
C GLY A 779 0.21 -20.92 -11.81
N ALA A 780 0.17 -19.60 -12.01
CA ALA A 780 -1.05 -18.82 -12.23
C ALA A 780 -1.39 -18.80 -13.74
N SER A 781 -1.73 -19.97 -14.30
CA SER A 781 -1.93 -20.16 -15.74
C SER A 781 -3.29 -19.68 -16.28
N ARG A 782 -4.24 -19.33 -15.40
CA ARG A 782 -5.63 -18.98 -15.78
C ARG A 782 -6.07 -17.63 -15.21
N GLU A 783 -5.26 -16.60 -15.41
CA GLU A 783 -5.60 -15.22 -15.05
C GLU A 783 -6.78 -14.68 -15.86
N LEU A 784 -7.50 -13.71 -15.28
CA LEU A 784 -8.67 -13.09 -15.94
C LEU A 784 -8.29 -12.43 -17.27
N LEU A 785 -7.09 -11.86 -17.36
CA LEU A 785 -6.49 -11.30 -18.57
C LEU A 785 -5.16 -12.01 -18.85
N PRO A 786 -5.07 -12.91 -19.85
CA PRO A 786 -3.85 -13.63 -20.15
C PRO A 786 -2.85 -12.74 -20.91
N VAL A 787 -1.56 -12.91 -20.61
CA VAL A 787 -0.47 -12.16 -21.24
C VAL A 787 -0.43 -12.41 -22.75
N GLU A 788 -0.73 -13.63 -23.17
CA GLU A 788 -0.77 -14.07 -24.55
C GLU A 788 -1.83 -13.32 -25.37
N ALA A 789 -2.96 -12.94 -24.77
CA ALA A 789 -3.97 -12.14 -25.48
C ALA A 789 -3.43 -10.74 -25.80
N LEU A 790 -2.68 -10.12 -24.87
CA LEU A 790 -2.00 -8.85 -25.11
C LEU A 790 -0.87 -9.00 -26.15
N GLN A 791 -0.19 -10.15 -26.17
CA GLN A 791 0.82 -10.47 -27.17
C GLN A 791 0.22 -10.57 -28.58
N VAL A 792 -0.94 -11.24 -28.75
CA VAL A 792 -1.68 -11.26 -30.03
C VAL A 792 -1.99 -9.85 -30.52
N LEU A 793 -2.48 -8.99 -29.63
CA LEU A 793 -2.81 -7.60 -29.94
C LEU A 793 -1.56 -6.79 -30.35
N LEU A 794 -0.45 -6.95 -29.64
CA LEU A 794 0.82 -6.28 -29.94
C LEU A 794 1.43 -6.74 -31.26
N ASP A 795 1.35 -8.03 -31.56
CA ASP A 795 1.80 -8.60 -32.83
C ASP A 795 0.92 -8.14 -34.00
N ALA A 796 -0.40 -8.20 -33.84
CA ALA A 796 -1.36 -7.75 -34.86
C ALA A 796 -1.28 -6.24 -35.14
N SER A 797 -1.03 -5.42 -34.12
CA SER A 797 -0.83 -3.97 -34.28
C SER A 797 0.53 -3.61 -34.88
N GLY A 798 1.56 -4.42 -34.59
CA GLY A 798 2.92 -4.27 -35.13
C GLY A 798 3.15 -4.92 -36.50
N GLY A 799 2.11 -5.45 -37.16
CA GLY A 799 2.20 -6.06 -38.50
C GLY A 799 2.68 -7.53 -38.53
N ARG A 800 2.90 -8.15 -37.37
CA ARG A 800 3.31 -9.56 -37.21
C ARG A 800 2.11 -10.50 -37.19
N MET A 801 1.36 -10.53 -38.29
CA MET A 801 0.08 -11.25 -38.35
C MET A 801 0.22 -12.77 -38.24
N ALA A 802 1.36 -13.33 -38.69
CA ALA A 802 1.63 -14.77 -38.59
C ALA A 802 1.83 -15.22 -37.14
N GLU A 803 2.56 -14.43 -36.35
CA GLU A 803 2.77 -14.63 -34.92
C GLU A 803 1.45 -14.46 -34.16
N ALA A 804 0.70 -13.38 -34.43
CA ALA A 804 -0.62 -13.14 -33.84
C ALA A 804 -1.57 -14.32 -34.08
N THR A 805 -1.61 -14.85 -35.31
CA THR A 805 -2.42 -16.03 -35.69
C THR A 805 -2.00 -17.29 -34.93
N ARG A 806 -0.69 -17.51 -34.76
CA ARG A 806 -0.17 -18.69 -34.07
C ARG A 806 -0.56 -18.68 -32.60
N THR A 807 -0.34 -17.56 -31.91
CA THR A 807 -0.65 -17.39 -30.50
C THR A 807 -2.17 -17.43 -30.25
N ALA A 808 -2.98 -16.80 -31.12
CA ALA A 808 -4.44 -16.85 -31.00
C ALA A 808 -5.01 -18.27 -31.14
N ARG A 809 -4.33 -19.16 -31.90
CA ARG A 809 -4.74 -20.57 -32.02
C ARG A 809 -4.33 -21.42 -30.83
N SER A 810 -3.23 -21.10 -30.14
CA SER A 810 -2.81 -21.85 -28.95
C SER A 810 -3.61 -21.48 -27.69
N LEU A 811 -4.25 -20.30 -27.70
CA LEU A 811 -5.03 -19.79 -26.56
C LEU A 811 -6.36 -20.52 -26.33
N THR A 812 -6.94 -21.20 -27.33
CA THR A 812 -8.35 -21.63 -27.28
C THR A 812 -8.71 -22.63 -26.18
N ASP A 813 -7.75 -23.40 -25.66
CA ASP A 813 -8.02 -24.44 -24.66
C ASP A 813 -7.55 -24.06 -23.23
N ASP A 814 -6.69 -23.05 -23.10
CA ASP A 814 -5.97 -22.73 -21.85
C ASP A 814 -6.38 -21.39 -21.20
N CYS A 815 -7.36 -20.66 -21.75
CA CYS A 815 -7.80 -19.36 -21.21
C CYS A 815 -9.33 -19.24 -21.03
N LEU A 816 -9.78 -18.11 -20.47
CA LEU A 816 -11.21 -17.83 -20.33
C LEU A 816 -11.90 -17.74 -21.72
N PRO A 817 -13.16 -18.21 -21.87
CA PRO A 817 -13.86 -18.28 -23.15
C PRO A 817 -13.89 -16.97 -23.93
N VAL A 818 -13.95 -15.80 -23.27
CA VAL A 818 -13.96 -14.48 -23.90
C VAL A 818 -12.75 -14.21 -24.79
N TRP A 819 -11.57 -14.72 -24.43
CA TRP A 819 -10.34 -14.40 -25.14
C TRP A 819 -10.23 -15.11 -26.48
N ALA A 820 -10.94 -16.22 -26.68
CA ALA A 820 -10.97 -16.93 -27.96
C ALA A 820 -11.53 -16.07 -29.11
N PRO A 821 -12.78 -15.54 -29.08
CA PRO A 821 -13.27 -14.69 -30.16
C PRO A 821 -12.53 -13.35 -30.26
N VAL A 822 -12.09 -12.76 -29.14
CA VAL A 822 -11.37 -11.48 -29.14
C VAL A 822 -10.03 -11.58 -29.85
N THR A 823 -9.19 -12.54 -29.46
CA THR A 823 -7.84 -12.70 -30.04
C THR A 823 -7.89 -13.18 -31.49
N ARG A 824 -8.86 -14.04 -31.84
CA ARG A 824 -9.10 -14.44 -33.23
C ARG A 824 -9.49 -13.26 -34.11
N ALA A 825 -10.37 -12.37 -33.64
CA ALA A 825 -10.74 -11.16 -34.36
C ALA A 825 -9.52 -10.24 -34.58
N TRP A 826 -8.65 -10.08 -33.58
CA TRP A 826 -7.42 -9.30 -33.74
C TRP A 826 -6.44 -9.92 -34.73
N ALA A 827 -6.33 -11.24 -34.75
CA ALA A 827 -5.50 -12.00 -35.67
C ALA A 827 -6.09 -12.16 -37.09
N GLY A 828 -7.23 -11.53 -37.39
CA GLY A 828 -7.89 -11.62 -38.71
C GLY A 828 -8.47 -13.00 -39.02
N LEU A 829 -8.75 -13.81 -37.99
CA LEU A 829 -9.41 -15.10 -38.11
C LEU A 829 -10.93 -14.96 -37.93
N ASP A 830 -11.68 -15.99 -38.36
CA ASP A 830 -13.11 -16.07 -38.09
C ASP A 830 -13.37 -16.16 -36.58
N ALA A 831 -14.27 -15.32 -36.07
CA ALA A 831 -14.48 -15.09 -34.65
C ALA A 831 -15.97 -15.04 -34.30
N ASP A 832 -16.41 -16.00 -33.48
CA ASP A 832 -17.79 -16.10 -33.02
C ASP A 832 -18.00 -15.37 -31.69
N PHE A 833 -18.50 -14.14 -31.76
CA PHE A 833 -18.87 -13.37 -30.57
C PHE A 833 -20.21 -13.83 -29.98
N THR A 834 -21.01 -14.66 -30.65
CA THR A 834 -22.34 -15.07 -30.15
C THR A 834 -22.27 -16.14 -29.07
N ALA A 835 -21.13 -16.83 -28.94
CA ALA A 835 -20.87 -17.83 -27.91
C ALA A 835 -20.70 -17.25 -26.49
N ILE A 836 -20.58 -15.92 -26.35
CA ILE A 836 -20.33 -15.24 -25.08
C ILE A 836 -21.58 -14.45 -24.66
N ALA A 837 -21.97 -14.51 -23.39
CA ALA A 837 -23.11 -13.75 -22.88
C ALA A 837 -22.67 -12.33 -22.47
N TRP A 838 -22.42 -11.49 -23.48
CA TRP A 838 -22.09 -10.06 -23.32
C TRP A 838 -23.18 -9.27 -22.58
N LEU A 839 -22.79 -8.14 -21.98
CA LEU A 839 -23.73 -7.21 -21.34
C LEU A 839 -24.72 -6.60 -22.35
N ASP A 840 -24.33 -6.47 -23.61
CA ASP A 840 -25.13 -5.96 -24.73
C ASP A 840 -25.11 -6.91 -25.94
N ASP A 841 -25.32 -6.39 -27.15
CA ASP A 841 -25.30 -7.19 -28.37
C ASP A 841 -23.85 -7.59 -28.76
N PRO A 842 -23.64 -8.81 -29.30
CA PRO A 842 -22.31 -9.29 -29.71
C PRO A 842 -21.57 -8.36 -30.69
N ASP A 843 -22.30 -7.67 -31.57
CA ASP A 843 -21.69 -6.76 -32.55
C ASP A 843 -21.13 -5.50 -31.89
N ALA A 844 -21.77 -4.97 -30.85
CA ALA A 844 -21.25 -3.88 -30.04
C ALA A 844 -19.95 -4.27 -29.35
N ALA A 845 -19.89 -5.45 -28.72
CA ALA A 845 -18.66 -5.98 -28.13
C ALA A 845 -17.55 -6.13 -29.17
N ARG A 846 -17.86 -6.71 -30.35
CA ARG A 846 -16.92 -6.83 -31.47
C ARG A 846 -16.37 -5.48 -31.93
N ARG A 847 -17.23 -4.45 -32.06
CA ARG A 847 -16.82 -3.09 -32.43
C ARG A 847 -15.86 -2.50 -31.40
N ARG A 848 -16.17 -2.60 -30.10
CA ARG A 848 -15.30 -2.06 -29.02
C ARG A 848 -13.95 -2.76 -28.99
N TRP A 849 -13.91 -4.08 -29.09
CA TRP A 849 -12.64 -4.82 -29.13
C TRP A 849 -11.83 -4.55 -30.40
N SER A 850 -12.48 -4.32 -31.54
CA SER A 850 -11.80 -3.88 -32.77
C SER A 850 -11.18 -2.49 -32.63
N GLN A 851 -11.83 -1.56 -31.92
CA GLN A 851 -11.28 -0.24 -31.66
C GLN A 851 -9.99 -0.29 -30.84
N ALA A 852 -9.86 -1.23 -29.89
CA ALA A 852 -8.63 -1.41 -29.13
C ALA A 852 -7.40 -1.70 -30.03
N LEU A 853 -7.57 -2.57 -31.04
CA LEU A 853 -6.54 -2.84 -32.05
C LEU A 853 -6.26 -1.61 -32.92
N THR A 854 -7.30 -0.88 -33.33
CA THR A 854 -7.13 0.33 -34.15
C THR A 854 -6.34 1.42 -33.42
N ARG A 855 -6.48 1.56 -32.10
CA ARG A 855 -5.72 2.55 -31.29
C ARG A 855 -4.22 2.27 -31.27
N LEU A 856 -3.81 0.99 -31.33
CA LEU A 856 -2.41 0.58 -31.28
C LEU A 856 -1.71 0.55 -32.65
N ARG A 857 -2.47 0.57 -33.75
CA ARG A 857 -1.89 0.61 -35.09
C ARG A 857 -1.33 2.00 -35.37
N LYS A 858 -0.05 2.08 -35.76
CA LYS A 858 0.52 3.30 -36.34
C LYS A 858 -0.33 3.71 -37.55
N ARG A 859 -0.90 4.92 -37.51
CA ARG A 859 -1.59 5.50 -38.66
C ARG A 859 -0.54 5.83 -39.72
N SER A 860 -0.52 5.05 -40.80
CA SER A 860 0.33 5.34 -41.96
C SER A 860 -0.38 6.28 -42.93
N CYS A 861 0.41 7.01 -43.70
CA CYS A 861 -0.08 7.91 -44.73
C CYS A 861 -0.68 7.08 -45.88
N GLY A 862 -1.97 7.29 -46.13
CA GLY A 862 -2.69 6.69 -47.24
C GLY A 862 -2.32 7.30 -48.60
N PRO A 863 -3.00 6.89 -49.68
CA PRO A 863 -2.87 7.52 -50.99
C PRO A 863 -3.24 9.01 -50.91
N LEU A 864 -2.39 9.88 -51.46
CA LEU A 864 -2.66 11.31 -51.50
C LEU A 864 -3.54 11.69 -52.71
N ASP A 865 -4.28 12.79 -52.58
CA ASP A 865 -5.04 13.39 -53.69
C ASP A 865 -4.10 14.11 -54.66
N VAL A 866 -3.51 13.34 -55.58
CA VAL A 866 -2.60 13.84 -56.62
C VAL A 866 -3.31 14.60 -57.73
N GLY A 867 -4.63 14.42 -57.83
CA GLY A 867 -5.45 14.97 -58.90
C GLY A 867 -5.85 16.41 -58.63
N ASP A 868 -6.39 16.70 -57.44
CA ASP A 868 -7.03 17.97 -57.01
C ASP A 868 -7.27 19.03 -58.11
N HIS A 869 -7.88 18.65 -59.23
CA HIS A 869 -8.13 19.55 -60.35
C HIS A 869 -9.31 20.49 -60.05
N ARG A 870 -10.06 20.21 -58.97
CA ARG A 870 -11.34 20.86 -58.62
C ARG A 870 -11.23 21.90 -57.51
N ALA A 871 -10.09 22.03 -56.82
CA ALA A 871 -9.97 22.90 -55.66
C ALA A 871 -10.97 22.59 -54.57
N LEU A 872 -10.98 21.31 -54.15
CA LEU A 872 -11.83 20.83 -53.06
C LEU A 872 -11.66 21.67 -51.79
N ILE A 873 -10.42 22.10 -51.50
CA ILE A 873 -10.13 23.08 -50.45
C ILE A 873 -9.65 24.39 -51.11
N PRO A 874 -10.45 25.47 -51.05
CA PRO A 874 -10.07 26.75 -51.65
C PRO A 874 -8.88 27.39 -50.91
N THR A 875 -7.84 27.82 -51.65
CA THR A 875 -6.63 28.47 -51.09
C THR A 875 -6.56 29.98 -51.34
N GLY A 876 -7.59 30.56 -51.96
CA GLY A 876 -7.67 31.99 -52.30
C GLY A 876 -7.64 32.93 -51.10
N ARG A 877 -7.52 34.24 -51.38
CA ARG A 877 -7.62 35.29 -50.34
C ARG A 877 -9.06 35.45 -49.87
N VAL A 878 -9.23 35.71 -48.57
CA VAL A 878 -10.51 36.16 -48.01
C VAL A 878 -10.77 37.60 -48.47
N PRO A 879 -12.00 37.96 -48.89
CA PRO A 879 -12.36 39.34 -49.23
C PRO A 879 -12.03 40.35 -48.12
N ASP A 880 -11.46 41.49 -48.46
CA ASP A 880 -10.97 42.49 -47.48
C ASP A 880 -12.08 42.95 -46.52
N ALA A 881 -13.33 43.08 -46.99
CA ALA A 881 -14.47 43.46 -46.15
C ALA A 881 -14.75 42.45 -45.01
N LEU A 882 -14.52 41.15 -45.24
CA LEU A 882 -14.66 40.12 -44.21
C LEU A 882 -13.49 40.16 -43.22
N VAL A 883 -12.28 40.45 -43.71
CA VAL A 883 -11.09 40.65 -42.88
C VAL A 883 -11.28 41.84 -41.95
N GLU A 884 -11.72 42.99 -42.48
CA GLU A 884 -12.03 44.19 -41.69
C GLU A 884 -13.12 43.95 -40.64
N THR A 885 -14.13 43.14 -41.00
CA THR A 885 -15.20 42.78 -40.07
C THR A 885 -14.69 41.91 -38.92
N ALA A 886 -13.85 40.91 -39.23
CA ALA A 886 -13.21 40.08 -38.22
C ALA A 886 -12.27 40.87 -37.31
N ILE A 887 -11.49 41.82 -37.87
CA ILE A 887 -10.66 42.74 -37.09
C ILE A 887 -11.54 43.54 -36.12
N ARG A 888 -12.58 44.21 -36.61
CA ARG A 888 -13.46 45.04 -35.77
C ARG A 888 -14.07 44.25 -34.61
N ASP A 889 -14.41 42.98 -34.84
CA ASP A 889 -14.95 42.12 -33.81
C ASP A 889 -13.88 41.67 -32.80
N ALA A 890 -12.69 41.26 -33.28
CA ALA A 890 -11.55 40.92 -32.44
C ALA A 890 -11.11 42.08 -31.53
N LEU A 891 -11.15 43.31 -32.03
CA LEU A 891 -10.84 44.52 -31.26
C LEU A 891 -11.80 44.77 -30.10
N ARG A 892 -12.95 44.08 -30.02
CA ARG A 892 -13.87 44.14 -28.87
C ARG A 892 -13.54 43.13 -27.79
N SER A 893 -12.69 42.13 -28.09
CA SER A 893 -12.29 41.14 -27.10
C SER A 893 -11.63 41.84 -25.90
N PRO A 894 -12.00 41.48 -24.66
CA PRO A 894 -11.32 41.98 -23.47
C PRO A 894 -9.88 41.45 -23.37
N ALA A 895 -9.55 40.37 -24.08
CA ALA A 895 -8.21 39.80 -24.08
C ALA A 895 -7.20 40.63 -24.88
N PHE A 896 -7.63 41.43 -25.87
CA PHE A 896 -6.73 42.23 -26.70
C PHE A 896 -6.31 43.53 -26.02
N ASP A 897 -5.02 43.85 -26.03
CA ASP A 897 -4.45 45.02 -25.32
C ASP A 897 -3.88 46.10 -26.25
N GLY A 898 -4.21 46.07 -27.55
CA GLY A 898 -3.76 47.06 -28.53
C GLY A 898 -4.79 48.13 -28.92
N PRO A 899 -4.55 48.83 -30.06
CA PRO A 899 -5.41 49.89 -30.56
C PRO A 899 -6.85 49.42 -30.81
N ARG A 900 -7.84 50.13 -30.26
CA ARG A 900 -9.27 49.77 -30.38
C ARG A 900 -9.96 50.40 -31.59
N GLU A 901 -9.37 51.44 -32.16
CA GLU A 901 -9.88 52.11 -33.36
C GLU A 901 -9.53 51.30 -34.63
N PRO A 902 -10.51 50.90 -35.46
CA PRO A 902 -10.27 50.05 -36.63
C PRO A 902 -9.29 50.64 -37.64
N VAL A 903 -9.27 51.97 -37.81
CA VAL A 903 -8.37 52.64 -38.76
C VAL A 903 -6.90 52.47 -38.34
N ASP A 904 -6.63 52.60 -37.03
CA ASP A 904 -5.29 52.43 -36.47
C ASP A 904 -4.87 50.95 -36.51
N ALA A 905 -5.79 50.04 -36.19
CA ALA A 905 -5.56 48.59 -36.23
C ALA A 905 -5.29 48.07 -37.65
N VAL A 906 -6.06 48.52 -38.64
CA VAL A 906 -5.85 48.18 -40.06
C VAL A 906 -4.53 48.77 -40.57
N GLY A 907 -4.13 49.96 -40.10
CA GLY A 907 -2.82 50.53 -40.38
C GLY A 907 -1.65 49.67 -39.86
N THR A 908 -1.83 48.98 -38.73
CA THR A 908 -0.83 48.03 -38.19
C THR A 908 -0.88 46.64 -38.83
N LEU A 909 -1.91 46.32 -39.61
CA LEU A 909 -2.07 44.99 -40.24
C LEU A 909 -0.92 44.67 -41.20
N GLY A 910 -0.31 45.71 -41.80
CA GLY A 910 1.04 45.70 -42.39
C GLY A 910 1.40 44.51 -43.30
N THR A 911 2.70 44.28 -43.49
CA THR A 911 3.24 43.11 -44.20
C THR A 911 3.09 41.80 -43.43
N ASP A 912 2.89 41.89 -42.10
CA ASP A 912 3.03 40.76 -41.18
C ASP A 912 1.70 40.04 -40.87
N GLY A 913 0.58 40.57 -41.37
CA GLY A 913 -0.72 39.87 -41.40
C GLY A 913 -1.44 39.75 -40.05
N VAL A 914 -1.02 40.50 -39.03
CA VAL A 914 -1.59 40.50 -37.67
C VAL A 914 -1.79 41.94 -37.15
N VAL A 915 -2.72 42.15 -36.21
CA VAL A 915 -2.83 43.42 -35.46
C VAL A 915 -2.11 43.26 -34.12
N SER A 916 -1.12 44.11 -33.86
CA SER A 916 -0.29 44.01 -32.66
C SER A 916 -0.84 44.84 -31.49
N GLY A 917 -0.93 44.22 -30.31
CA GLY A 917 -1.06 44.88 -29.02
C GLY A 917 0.28 44.93 -28.26
N GLU A 918 0.21 45.34 -26.99
CA GLU A 918 1.40 45.41 -26.13
C GLU A 918 1.91 43.99 -25.80
N ARG A 919 1.03 43.11 -25.35
CA ARG A 919 1.33 41.71 -24.97
C ARG A 919 0.50 40.69 -25.75
N THR A 920 -0.37 41.15 -26.64
CA THR A 920 -1.23 40.29 -27.45
C THR A 920 -1.12 40.58 -28.94
N VAL A 921 -1.53 39.62 -29.76
CA VAL A 921 -1.67 39.77 -31.21
C VAL A 921 -3.04 39.26 -31.63
N VAL A 922 -3.70 39.97 -32.54
CA VAL A 922 -4.89 39.49 -33.22
C VAL A 922 -4.49 38.89 -34.55
N LYS A 923 -4.80 37.60 -34.72
CA LYS A 923 -4.75 36.90 -35.99
C LYS A 923 -6.16 36.81 -36.57
N VAL A 924 -6.30 37.12 -37.85
CA VAL A 924 -7.56 36.97 -38.59
C VAL A 924 -7.36 36.06 -39.78
N ARG A 925 -8.44 35.41 -40.22
CA ARG A 925 -8.43 34.57 -41.42
C ARG A 925 -8.06 35.40 -42.66
N ARG A 926 -6.96 35.06 -43.32
CA ARG A 926 -6.48 35.72 -44.56
C ARG A 926 -6.64 34.84 -45.78
N ARG A 927 -6.59 33.52 -45.60
CA ARG A 927 -6.78 32.54 -46.67
C ARG A 927 -8.02 31.66 -46.43
N MET A 928 -8.64 31.25 -47.52
CA MET A 928 -9.85 30.41 -47.47
C MET A 928 -9.60 29.01 -46.90
N HIS A 929 -8.36 28.52 -46.84
CA HIS A 929 -8.05 27.22 -46.24
C HIS A 929 -7.72 27.31 -44.74
N GLU A 930 -7.48 28.50 -44.21
CA GLU A 930 -7.18 28.71 -42.80
C GLU A 930 -8.44 28.50 -41.94
N ARG A 931 -8.32 27.67 -40.90
CA ARG A 931 -9.43 27.28 -40.02
C ARG A 931 -9.16 27.70 -38.58
N LEU A 932 -10.22 28.05 -37.86
CA LEU A 932 -10.11 28.38 -36.44
C LEU A 932 -9.73 27.14 -35.62
N GLU A 933 -10.19 25.96 -36.05
CA GLU A 933 -9.86 24.66 -35.48
C GLU A 933 -8.34 24.43 -35.43
N THR A 934 -7.60 24.83 -36.47
CA THR A 934 -6.14 24.71 -36.51
C THR A 934 -5.49 25.53 -35.39
N VAL A 935 -5.99 26.74 -35.11
CA VAL A 935 -5.50 27.58 -34.00
C VAL A 935 -5.83 26.95 -32.64
N ARG A 936 -7.02 26.38 -32.47
CA ARG A 936 -7.43 25.68 -31.24
C ARG A 936 -6.60 24.42 -31.00
N ASN A 937 -6.36 23.64 -32.05
CA ASN A 937 -5.52 22.44 -32.00
C ASN A 937 -4.07 22.80 -31.67
N PHE A 938 -3.57 23.93 -32.16
CA PHE A 938 -2.24 24.41 -31.83
C PHE A 938 -2.10 24.74 -30.33
N ASP A 939 -3.07 25.42 -29.71
CA ASP A 939 -3.02 25.67 -28.26
C ASP A 939 -3.13 24.39 -27.42
N LYS A 940 -3.97 23.44 -27.87
CA LYS A 940 -4.05 22.10 -27.25
C LYS A 940 -2.69 21.39 -27.32
N LEU A 941 -2.05 21.41 -28.49
CA LEU A 941 -0.74 20.81 -28.69
C LEU A 941 0.32 21.47 -27.80
N ARG A 942 0.33 22.80 -27.70
CA ARG A 942 1.19 23.58 -26.79
C ARG A 942 1.00 23.12 -25.35
N ALA A 943 -0.24 23.01 -24.88
CA ALA A 943 -0.55 22.58 -23.52
C ALA A 943 -0.09 21.14 -23.24
N THR A 944 -0.22 20.23 -24.21
CA THR A 944 0.15 18.82 -24.05
C THR A 944 1.66 18.57 -24.15
N THR A 945 2.35 19.24 -25.07
CA THR A 945 3.77 18.94 -25.39
C THR A 945 4.76 19.90 -24.76
N GLY A 946 4.32 21.08 -24.34
CA GLY A 946 5.19 22.14 -23.81
C GLY A 946 6.05 22.82 -24.88
N ILE A 947 5.73 22.68 -26.17
CA ILE A 947 6.39 23.46 -27.23
C ILE A 947 6.24 24.96 -26.99
N LYS A 948 7.21 25.73 -27.45
CA LYS A 948 7.21 27.19 -27.35
C LYS A 948 6.30 27.78 -28.42
N ALA A 949 5.05 28.04 -28.06
CA ALA A 949 4.01 28.57 -28.94
C ALA A 949 3.11 29.55 -28.18
N PRO A 950 2.45 30.50 -28.87
CA PRO A 950 1.60 31.48 -28.22
C PRO A 950 0.36 30.80 -27.64
N ARG A 951 -0.06 31.22 -26.44
CA ARG A 951 -1.34 30.79 -25.86
C ARG A 951 -2.51 31.42 -26.61
N LEU A 952 -3.57 30.64 -26.86
CA LEU A 952 -4.85 31.16 -27.31
C LEU A 952 -5.59 31.79 -26.12
N LEU A 953 -5.87 33.09 -26.20
CA LEU A 953 -6.51 33.86 -25.12
C LEU A 953 -8.01 34.06 -25.36
N ASP A 954 -8.39 34.27 -26.62
CA ASP A 954 -9.79 34.40 -27.05
C ASP A 954 -9.90 34.10 -28.55
N ALA A 955 -11.08 33.73 -29.02
CA ALA A 955 -11.36 33.56 -30.43
C ALA A 955 -12.86 33.60 -30.75
N GLY A 956 -13.18 34.06 -31.95
CA GLY A 956 -14.55 34.17 -32.43
C GLY A 956 -14.67 34.04 -33.94
N ALA A 957 -15.91 34.03 -34.41
CA ALA A 957 -16.27 34.06 -35.82
C ALA A 957 -17.09 35.32 -36.11
N ALA A 958 -16.77 35.99 -37.21
CA ALA A 958 -17.45 37.17 -37.70
C ALA A 958 -17.93 36.91 -39.14
N GLY A 959 -19.17 36.42 -39.27
CA GLY A 959 -19.68 35.92 -40.55
C GLY A 959 -18.92 34.67 -41.01
N GLU A 960 -18.35 34.71 -42.22
CA GLU A 960 -17.52 33.62 -42.76
C GLU A 960 -16.03 33.75 -42.40
N ALA A 961 -15.61 34.81 -41.71
CA ALA A 961 -14.23 34.98 -41.23
C ALA A 961 -14.12 34.61 -39.75
N TRP A 962 -12.91 34.29 -39.29
CA TRP A 962 -12.61 34.05 -37.88
C TRP A 962 -11.48 34.97 -37.42
N TRP A 963 -11.42 35.19 -36.11
CA TRP A 963 -10.36 35.91 -35.44
C TRP A 963 -9.91 35.18 -34.17
N ALA A 964 -8.65 35.37 -33.79
CA ALA A 964 -8.06 34.83 -32.57
C ALA A 964 -7.15 35.87 -31.91
N VAL A 965 -7.28 36.04 -30.61
CA VAL A 965 -6.37 36.81 -29.77
C VAL A 965 -5.36 35.84 -29.16
N LEU A 966 -4.09 36.04 -29.49
CA LEU A 966 -2.97 35.21 -29.08
C LEU A 966 -2.04 36.01 -28.15
N GLU A 967 -1.34 35.30 -27.27
CA GLU A 967 -0.18 35.84 -26.58
C GLU A 967 0.88 36.31 -27.57
N ARG A 968 1.43 37.50 -27.36
CA ARG A 968 2.59 37.99 -28.12
C ARG A 968 3.87 37.49 -27.47
N LEU A 969 4.56 36.59 -28.17
CA LEU A 969 5.83 36.05 -27.70
C LEU A 969 6.99 37.04 -27.91
N PRO A 970 8.02 37.04 -27.04
CA PRO A 970 9.22 37.85 -27.22
C PRO A 970 10.13 37.29 -28.33
N GLY A 971 11.06 38.11 -28.82
CA GLY A 971 12.05 37.73 -29.84
C GLY A 971 11.74 38.31 -31.23
N THR A 972 12.65 38.07 -32.17
CA THR A 972 12.56 38.54 -33.56
C THR A 972 12.69 37.38 -34.54
N PRO A 973 12.11 37.49 -35.75
CA PRO A 973 12.41 36.57 -36.85
C PRO A 973 13.92 36.53 -37.13
N ALA A 974 14.42 35.37 -37.58
CA ALA A 974 15.82 35.22 -37.94
C ALA A 974 16.00 35.25 -39.46
N ASP A 975 16.86 36.14 -39.96
CA ASP A 975 17.16 36.18 -41.40
C ASP A 975 18.13 35.09 -41.84
N HIS A 976 18.95 34.59 -40.91
CA HIS A 976 19.95 33.55 -41.16
C HIS A 976 19.94 32.43 -40.11
N PRO A 977 20.06 31.17 -40.54
CA PRO A 977 20.13 30.03 -39.64
C PRO A 977 21.53 29.86 -39.05
N THR A 978 21.62 29.55 -37.76
CA THR A 978 22.86 29.12 -37.09
C THR A 978 22.75 27.66 -36.69
N PRO A 979 23.86 26.94 -36.42
CA PRO A 979 23.80 25.57 -35.90
C PRO A 979 23.04 25.46 -34.56
N ALA A 980 23.10 26.48 -33.70
CA ALA A 980 22.40 26.47 -32.42
C ALA A 980 20.88 26.65 -32.61
N ARG A 981 20.45 27.59 -33.45
CA ARG A 981 19.04 27.80 -33.80
C ARG A 981 18.42 26.55 -34.45
N GLN A 982 19.11 25.92 -35.39
CA GLN A 982 18.67 24.66 -36.01
C GLN A 982 18.48 23.54 -34.98
N ARG A 983 19.41 23.37 -34.03
CA ARG A 983 19.26 22.41 -32.93
C ARG A 983 18.09 22.72 -32.01
N GLN A 984 17.75 24.00 -31.81
CA GLN A 984 16.58 24.37 -31.02
C GLN A 984 15.28 24.02 -31.76
N LEU A 985 15.20 24.35 -33.05
CA LEU A 985 14.05 23.99 -33.89
C LEU A 985 13.85 22.47 -33.95
N GLY A 986 14.91 21.70 -34.20
CA GLY A 986 14.85 20.24 -34.24
C GLY A 986 14.29 19.63 -32.95
N ARG A 987 14.68 20.16 -31.78
CA ARG A 987 14.12 19.72 -30.49
C ARG A 987 12.63 20.03 -30.35
N GLN A 988 12.19 21.19 -30.82
CA GLN A 988 10.77 21.58 -30.77
C GLN A 988 9.93 20.74 -31.75
N LEU A 989 10.42 20.49 -32.97
CA LEU A 989 9.78 19.60 -33.93
C LEU A 989 9.66 18.17 -33.38
N ARG A 990 10.69 17.65 -32.69
CA ARG A 990 10.61 16.32 -32.06
C ARG A 990 9.50 16.26 -31.01
N GLN A 991 9.35 17.32 -30.21
CA GLN A 991 8.26 17.42 -29.23
C GLN A 991 6.89 17.51 -29.92
N TRP A 992 6.79 18.29 -30.99
CA TRP A 992 5.58 18.40 -31.80
C TRP A 992 5.15 17.05 -32.37
N HIS A 993 6.07 16.34 -33.02
CA HIS A 993 5.84 15.05 -33.69
C HIS A 993 5.65 13.88 -32.72
N SER A 994 5.83 14.09 -31.40
CA SER A 994 5.52 13.06 -30.40
C SER A 994 4.03 12.75 -30.30
N GLN A 995 3.18 13.65 -30.82
CA GLN A 995 1.74 13.50 -30.76
C GLN A 995 1.20 12.74 -31.98
N PRO A 996 0.24 11.81 -31.76
CA PRO A 996 -0.42 11.14 -32.86
C PRO A 996 -1.21 12.14 -33.72
N PRO A 997 -1.60 11.77 -34.96
CA PRO A 997 -2.46 12.58 -35.80
C PRO A 997 -3.75 12.96 -35.06
N GLY A 998 -4.00 14.26 -34.89
CA GLY A 998 -5.25 14.78 -34.34
C GLY A 998 -6.42 14.69 -35.31
N ASP A 999 -7.55 15.31 -34.94
CA ASP A 999 -8.76 15.39 -35.78
C ASP A 999 -8.68 16.51 -36.84
N GLY A 1000 -7.50 17.13 -37.00
CA GLY A 1000 -7.21 18.15 -38.00
C GLY A 1000 -7.12 17.60 -39.42
N LEU A 1001 -6.77 18.46 -40.38
CA LEU A 1001 -6.67 18.06 -41.79
C LEU A 1001 -5.43 17.18 -41.96
N ARG A 1002 -5.64 15.97 -42.44
CA ARG A 1002 -4.58 15.01 -42.71
C ARG A 1002 -4.06 15.18 -44.12
N LEU A 1003 -2.78 14.91 -44.33
CA LEU A 1003 -2.18 14.99 -45.66
C LEU A 1003 -2.88 14.10 -46.69
N ASP A 1004 -3.39 12.94 -46.26
CA ASP A 1004 -4.12 11.97 -47.08
C ASP A 1004 -5.63 12.26 -47.19
N ASP A 1005 -6.11 13.37 -46.62
CA ASP A 1005 -7.48 13.84 -46.87
C ASP A 1005 -7.58 14.46 -48.28
N PRO A 1006 -8.75 14.33 -48.95
CA PRO A 1006 -8.99 14.97 -50.24
C PRO A 1006 -8.68 16.47 -50.23
N GLY A 1007 -7.90 16.94 -51.21
CA GLY A 1007 -7.47 18.34 -51.33
C GLY A 1007 -6.37 18.82 -50.37
N ALA A 1008 -5.98 18.05 -49.35
CA ALA A 1008 -5.02 18.50 -48.34
C ALA A 1008 -3.60 18.67 -48.88
N LEU A 1009 -3.18 17.80 -49.80
CA LEU A 1009 -1.90 17.93 -50.49
C LEU A 1009 -1.81 19.24 -51.27
N GLY A 1010 -2.92 19.66 -51.91
CA GLY A 1010 -2.99 20.93 -52.63
C GLY A 1010 -2.86 22.16 -51.72
N VAL A 1011 -3.31 22.04 -50.46
CA VAL A 1011 -3.10 23.08 -49.44
C VAL A 1011 -1.63 23.12 -49.00
N LEU A 1012 -1.02 21.96 -48.72
CA LEU A 1012 0.38 21.88 -48.32
C LEU A 1012 1.32 22.42 -49.41
N LEU A 1013 1.04 22.11 -50.67
CA LEU A 1013 1.86 22.55 -51.81
C LEU A 1013 1.72 24.05 -52.15
N GLY A 1014 0.83 24.77 -51.46
CA GLY A 1014 0.78 26.23 -51.52
C GLY A 1014 0.52 26.77 -52.93
N TRP A 1015 1.45 27.58 -53.44
CA TRP A 1015 1.26 28.30 -54.70
C TRP A 1015 1.37 27.40 -55.93
N ALA A 1016 2.06 26.26 -55.85
CA ALA A 1016 2.31 25.36 -56.99
C ALA A 1016 1.04 24.99 -57.75
N ARG A 1017 -0.07 24.80 -57.01
CA ARG A 1017 -1.39 24.55 -57.57
C ARG A 1017 -1.87 25.65 -58.54
N SER A 1018 -1.56 26.90 -58.23
CA SER A 1018 -2.04 28.09 -58.96
C SER A 1018 -1.03 28.66 -59.95
N THR A 1019 0.26 28.53 -59.67
CA THR A 1019 1.34 29.13 -60.47
C THR A 1019 1.88 28.17 -61.53
N THR A 1020 1.77 26.85 -61.29
CA THR A 1020 2.29 25.81 -62.20
C THR A 1020 1.29 24.65 -62.32
N PRO A 1021 0.06 24.90 -62.82
CA PRO A 1021 -1.01 23.90 -62.84
C PRO A 1021 -0.70 22.66 -63.69
N ASP A 1022 0.13 22.82 -64.74
CA ASP A 1022 0.51 21.72 -65.62
C ASP A 1022 1.55 20.77 -64.98
N THR A 1023 2.36 21.27 -64.04
CA THR A 1023 3.43 20.51 -63.40
C THR A 1023 3.05 20.01 -62.00
N TYR A 1024 2.00 20.60 -61.41
CA TYR A 1024 1.44 20.22 -60.12
C TYR A 1024 1.11 18.70 -60.01
N PRO A 1025 0.43 18.04 -60.98
CA PRO A 1025 0.11 16.62 -60.86
C PRO A 1025 1.35 15.74 -60.75
N ALA A 1026 2.39 16.03 -61.54
CA ALA A 1026 3.65 15.28 -61.49
C ALA A 1026 4.35 15.47 -60.13
N LEU A 1027 4.45 16.71 -59.63
CA LEU A 1027 4.98 16.97 -58.29
C LEU A 1027 4.17 16.23 -57.20
N ALA A 1028 2.85 16.27 -57.30
CA ALA A 1028 1.96 15.62 -56.35
C ALA A 1028 2.13 14.10 -56.36
N GLU A 1029 2.32 13.47 -57.52
CA GLU A 1029 2.63 12.04 -57.65
C GLU A 1029 3.94 11.66 -56.96
N HIS A 1030 5.00 12.48 -57.13
CA HIS A 1030 6.28 12.22 -56.46
C HIS A 1030 6.16 12.33 -54.94
N ILE A 1031 5.42 13.33 -54.43
CA ILE A 1031 5.15 13.45 -52.99
C ILE A 1031 4.30 12.30 -52.49
N ALA A 1032 3.28 11.89 -53.25
CA ALA A 1032 2.45 10.74 -52.90
C ALA A 1032 3.25 9.44 -52.84
N ALA A 1033 4.22 9.26 -53.74
CA ALA A 1033 5.13 8.11 -53.71
C ALA A 1033 6.05 8.16 -52.48
N ALA A 1034 6.65 9.33 -52.19
CA ALA A 1034 7.56 9.51 -51.06
C ALA A 1034 6.86 9.37 -49.69
N CYS A 1035 5.59 9.77 -49.57
CA CYS A 1035 4.84 9.70 -48.32
C CYS A 1035 4.16 8.34 -48.07
N ARG A 1036 3.95 7.51 -49.10
CA ARG A 1036 3.11 6.31 -49.02
C ARG A 1036 3.60 5.34 -47.95
N GLY A 1037 2.73 5.00 -47.00
CA GLY A 1037 3.05 4.03 -45.95
C GLY A 1037 3.93 4.57 -44.81
N LEU A 1038 4.42 5.81 -44.90
CA LEU A 1038 5.15 6.44 -43.81
C LEU A 1038 4.23 6.70 -42.60
N PRO A 1039 4.74 6.63 -41.36
CA PRO A 1039 3.95 6.95 -40.18
C PRO A 1039 3.54 8.43 -40.19
N MET A 1040 2.31 8.71 -39.76
CA MET A 1040 1.82 10.07 -39.58
C MET A 1040 1.87 10.49 -38.12
N THR A 1041 2.25 11.74 -37.89
CA THR A 1041 2.18 12.43 -36.59
C THR A 1041 1.43 13.75 -36.77
N ALA A 1042 1.20 14.48 -35.68
CA ALA A 1042 0.99 15.91 -35.80
C ALA A 1042 2.23 16.54 -36.46
N ILE A 1043 2.03 17.50 -37.36
CA ILE A 1043 3.10 18.29 -38.02
C ILE A 1043 2.76 19.78 -37.96
N HIS A 1044 3.77 20.63 -38.12
CA HIS A 1044 3.61 22.07 -38.26
C HIS A 1044 3.27 22.46 -39.71
N GLY A 1045 3.85 21.78 -40.70
CA GLY A 1045 3.58 21.94 -42.13
C GLY A 1045 4.16 23.19 -42.79
N ASP A 1046 4.68 24.16 -42.03
CA ASP A 1046 5.21 25.43 -42.58
C ASP A 1046 6.22 26.14 -41.66
N VAL A 1047 7.24 25.45 -41.13
CA VAL A 1047 8.24 26.07 -40.24
C VAL A 1047 9.67 25.90 -40.73
N ALA A 1048 10.51 26.90 -40.48
CA ALA A 1048 11.96 26.89 -40.65
C ALA A 1048 12.62 27.81 -39.62
N VAL A 1049 13.95 27.83 -39.51
CA VAL A 1049 14.64 28.84 -38.67
C VAL A 1049 14.42 30.24 -39.20
N CYS A 1050 14.29 30.39 -40.52
CA CYS A 1050 14.07 31.67 -41.16
C CYS A 1050 12.60 31.94 -41.53
N HIS A 1051 11.66 31.12 -41.05
CA HIS A 1051 10.25 31.23 -41.37
C HIS A 1051 9.39 30.71 -40.21
N ASN A 1052 8.45 31.50 -39.71
CA ASN A 1052 7.53 31.10 -38.64
C ASN A 1052 8.19 30.73 -37.29
N THR A 1053 9.36 31.31 -37.01
CA THR A 1053 10.06 31.17 -35.71
C THR A 1053 10.51 32.53 -35.17
N LEU A 1054 10.54 32.65 -33.85
CA LEU A 1054 11.11 33.80 -33.13
C LEU A 1054 12.29 33.36 -32.28
N PHE A 1055 13.31 34.22 -32.25
CA PHE A 1055 14.52 34.02 -31.46
C PHE A 1055 14.87 35.25 -30.61
N ASP A 1056 15.40 34.98 -29.42
CA ASP A 1056 16.20 35.92 -28.64
C ASP A 1056 17.65 35.41 -28.64
N GLY A 1057 18.49 36.06 -29.44
CA GLY A 1057 19.83 35.55 -29.76
C GLY A 1057 19.79 34.18 -30.43
N GLU A 1058 20.30 33.15 -29.74
CA GLU A 1058 20.31 31.75 -30.18
C GLU A 1058 19.15 30.93 -29.59
N THR A 1059 18.32 31.55 -28.75
CA THR A 1059 17.22 30.88 -28.04
C THR A 1059 15.92 31.04 -28.81
N LEU A 1060 15.33 29.92 -29.23
CA LEU A 1060 14.00 29.89 -29.82
C LEU A 1060 13.00 30.27 -28.73
N THR A 1061 12.21 31.30 -28.98
CA THR A 1061 11.20 31.83 -28.06
C THR A 1061 9.78 31.52 -28.52
N GLY A 1062 9.56 31.27 -29.81
CA GLY A 1062 8.25 30.94 -30.35
C GLY A 1062 8.28 30.23 -31.71
N LEU A 1063 7.36 29.28 -31.88
CA LEU A 1063 6.86 28.75 -33.15
C LEU A 1063 5.54 29.46 -33.46
N LEU A 1064 5.38 29.92 -34.69
CA LEU A 1064 4.25 30.73 -35.13
C LEU A 1064 3.53 30.06 -36.30
N ASP A 1065 2.27 30.39 -36.48
CA ASP A 1065 1.53 30.13 -37.72
C ASP A 1065 1.66 28.70 -38.32
N PRO A 1066 1.13 27.67 -37.63
CA PRO A 1066 1.11 26.32 -38.21
C PRO A 1066 0.28 26.28 -39.49
N GLY A 1067 0.76 25.50 -40.46
CA GLY A 1067 0.07 25.24 -41.71
C GLY A 1067 -1.24 24.50 -41.50
N ALA A 1068 -2.13 24.57 -42.49
CA ALA A 1068 -3.46 23.98 -42.40
C ALA A 1068 -3.48 22.44 -42.46
N THR A 1069 -2.42 21.82 -43.00
CA THR A 1069 -2.23 20.36 -42.94
C THR A 1069 -1.58 20.01 -41.62
N GLU A 1070 -2.38 19.49 -40.68
CA GLU A 1070 -2.01 19.30 -39.27
C GLU A 1070 -1.44 17.92 -38.98
N ALA A 1071 -1.61 16.96 -39.91
CA ALA A 1071 -1.07 15.63 -39.78
C ALA A 1071 -0.43 15.12 -41.07
N GLY A 1072 0.75 14.52 -40.94
CA GLY A 1072 1.50 13.94 -42.06
C GLY A 1072 2.79 13.25 -41.58
N PRO A 1073 3.60 12.73 -42.50
CA PRO A 1073 4.92 12.22 -42.17
C PRO A 1073 5.81 13.31 -41.52
N PRO A 1074 6.44 13.06 -40.37
CA PRO A 1074 7.24 14.07 -39.65
C PRO A 1074 8.43 14.58 -40.47
N MET A 1075 8.92 13.77 -41.42
CA MET A 1075 10.03 14.15 -42.31
C MET A 1075 9.66 15.29 -43.27
N LEU A 1076 8.37 15.58 -43.48
CA LEU A 1076 7.93 16.73 -44.27
C LEU A 1076 8.36 18.06 -43.64
N ASP A 1077 8.22 18.20 -42.32
CA ASP A 1077 8.63 19.41 -41.62
C ASP A 1077 10.14 19.61 -41.65
N LEU A 1078 10.91 18.52 -41.48
CA LEU A 1078 12.37 18.59 -41.59
C LEU A 1078 12.80 18.95 -43.02
N ALA A 1079 12.19 18.31 -44.03
CA ALA A 1079 12.47 18.60 -45.43
C ALA A 1079 12.12 20.05 -45.79
N TRP A 1080 10.98 20.55 -45.32
CA TRP A 1080 10.56 21.94 -45.54
C TRP A 1080 11.49 22.95 -44.85
N ALA A 1081 11.81 22.73 -43.57
CA ALA A 1081 12.73 23.59 -42.84
C ALA A 1081 14.08 23.72 -43.55
N LEU A 1082 14.63 22.59 -44.04
CA LEU A 1082 15.87 22.59 -44.81
C LEU A 1082 15.73 23.27 -46.17
N ALA A 1083 14.61 23.07 -46.87
CA ALA A 1083 14.34 23.72 -48.15
C ALA A 1083 14.30 25.26 -48.04
N VAL A 1084 13.81 25.78 -46.92
CA VAL A 1084 13.77 27.22 -46.65
C VAL A 1084 15.12 27.75 -46.19
N ASP A 1085 15.84 27.04 -45.32
CA ASP A 1085 17.02 27.57 -44.62
C ASP A 1085 18.35 27.34 -45.38
N MET A 1086 18.48 26.28 -46.19
CA MET A 1086 19.73 25.96 -46.89
C MET A 1086 20.18 27.04 -47.89
N PRO A 1087 19.29 27.68 -48.68
CA PRO A 1087 19.65 28.83 -49.50
C PRO A 1087 20.28 29.99 -48.71
N ARG A 1088 20.02 30.05 -47.40
CA ARG A 1088 20.48 31.08 -46.46
C ARG A 1088 21.67 30.65 -45.60
N GLY A 1089 22.27 29.48 -45.89
CA GLY A 1089 23.49 28.99 -45.26
C GLY A 1089 23.32 27.87 -44.23
N ALA A 1090 22.12 27.29 -44.08
CA ALA A 1090 21.93 26.13 -43.20
C ALA A 1090 22.68 24.88 -43.70
N GLN A 1091 22.87 23.94 -42.78
CA GLN A 1091 23.43 22.62 -43.02
C GLN A 1091 22.49 21.58 -42.40
N PRO A 1092 22.24 20.42 -43.04
CA PRO A 1092 21.27 19.44 -42.51
C PRO A 1092 21.61 18.91 -41.10
N GLY A 1093 22.90 18.72 -40.80
CA GLY A 1093 23.38 18.07 -39.57
C GLY A 1093 22.81 18.68 -38.28
N PRO A 1094 22.98 19.98 -38.00
CA PRO A 1094 22.45 20.60 -36.78
C PRO A 1094 20.95 20.44 -36.54
N LEU A 1095 20.10 20.48 -37.59
CA LEU A 1095 18.66 20.27 -37.42
C LEU A 1095 18.37 18.81 -37.02
N ILE A 1096 19.00 17.86 -37.72
CA ILE A 1096 18.90 16.41 -37.47
C ILE A 1096 19.40 16.07 -36.06
N ASP A 1097 20.54 16.63 -35.64
CA ASP A 1097 21.09 16.46 -34.29
C ASP A 1097 20.10 16.93 -33.21
N GLY A 1098 19.44 18.07 -33.45
CA GLY A 1098 18.43 18.60 -32.53
C GLY A 1098 17.19 17.72 -32.45
N TYR A 1099 16.78 17.14 -33.58
CA TYR A 1099 15.65 16.23 -33.67
C TYR A 1099 15.95 14.85 -33.05
N GLY A 1100 17.21 14.41 -33.11
CA GLY A 1100 17.66 13.08 -32.69
C GLY A 1100 17.87 12.19 -33.90
N SER A 1101 19.12 11.86 -34.21
CA SER A 1101 19.51 11.10 -35.40
C SER A 1101 18.88 9.70 -35.48
N ASP A 1102 18.60 9.08 -34.33
CA ASP A 1102 17.93 7.78 -34.22
C ASP A 1102 16.42 7.85 -34.51
N ALA A 1103 15.82 9.03 -34.42
CA ALA A 1103 14.41 9.28 -34.66
C ALA A 1103 14.11 9.77 -36.09
N VAL A 1104 15.14 10.06 -36.89
CA VAL A 1104 15.00 10.49 -38.29
C VAL A 1104 14.93 9.26 -39.19
N ASP A 1105 13.90 9.22 -40.04
CA ASP A 1105 13.86 8.31 -41.18
C ASP A 1105 14.68 8.95 -42.32
N HIS A 1106 15.93 8.52 -42.43
CA HIS A 1106 16.88 9.10 -43.38
C HIS A 1106 16.47 8.88 -44.85
N ASP A 1107 15.84 7.74 -45.15
CA ASP A 1107 15.41 7.43 -46.51
C ASP A 1107 14.21 8.30 -46.91
N ALA A 1108 13.23 8.43 -46.00
CA ALA A 1108 12.10 9.33 -46.21
C ALA A 1108 12.54 10.80 -46.34
N LEU A 1109 13.47 11.26 -45.50
CA LEU A 1109 14.00 12.62 -45.58
C LEU A 1109 14.76 12.87 -46.89
N ALA A 1110 15.57 11.90 -47.34
CA ALA A 1110 16.29 11.97 -48.61
C ALA A 1110 15.33 12.01 -49.83
N ALA A 1111 14.20 11.31 -49.76
CA ALA A 1111 13.17 11.35 -50.81
C ALA A 1111 12.37 12.67 -50.81
N LEU A 1112 12.07 13.23 -49.63
CA LEU A 1112 11.21 14.42 -49.50
C LEU A 1112 11.95 15.74 -49.67
N LEU A 1113 13.23 15.82 -49.29
CA LEU A 1113 14.01 17.07 -49.35
C LEU A 1113 14.05 17.68 -50.77
N PRO A 1114 14.36 16.93 -51.84
CA PRO A 1114 14.38 17.49 -53.20
C PRO A 1114 13.01 18.01 -53.65
N LEU A 1115 11.93 17.35 -53.22
CA LEU A 1115 10.56 17.75 -53.53
C LEU A 1115 10.17 19.05 -52.81
N MET A 1116 10.61 19.22 -51.57
CA MET A 1116 10.42 20.48 -50.82
C MET A 1116 11.30 21.62 -51.38
N MET A 1117 12.50 21.32 -51.88
CA MET A 1117 13.34 22.29 -52.61
C MET A 1117 12.66 22.77 -53.89
N LEU A 1118 12.06 21.85 -54.66
CA LEU A 1118 11.27 22.19 -55.85
C LEU A 1118 10.04 23.02 -55.50
N ARG A 1119 9.28 22.64 -54.46
CA ARG A 1119 8.17 23.46 -53.93
C ARG A 1119 8.63 24.87 -53.59
N ARG A 1120 9.74 25.02 -52.87
CA ARG A 1120 10.27 26.33 -52.47
C ARG A 1120 10.74 27.15 -53.68
N LEU A 1121 11.31 26.52 -54.70
CA LEU A 1121 11.67 27.17 -55.96
C LEU A 1121 10.43 27.76 -56.66
N ILE A 1122 9.32 27.01 -56.67
CA ILE A 1122 8.04 27.47 -57.24
C ILE A 1122 7.46 28.66 -56.46
N ASP A 1123 7.63 28.68 -55.13
CA ASP A 1123 7.17 29.79 -54.28
C ASP A 1123 8.04 31.07 -54.43
N ALA A 1124 9.33 30.92 -54.77
CA ALA A 1124 10.31 32.01 -54.73
C ALA A 1124 9.92 33.28 -55.52
N PRO A 1125 9.36 33.21 -56.75
CA PRO A 1125 8.93 34.42 -57.48
C PRO A 1125 7.81 35.18 -56.76
N SER A 1126 6.82 34.47 -56.23
CA SER A 1126 5.67 35.06 -55.51
C SER A 1126 6.10 35.69 -54.18
N LEU A 1127 7.23 35.27 -53.64
CA LEU A 1127 7.84 35.81 -52.43
C LEU A 1127 8.87 36.93 -52.70
N GLY A 1128 9.17 37.24 -53.96
CA GLY A 1128 10.20 38.22 -54.33
C GLY A 1128 11.63 37.73 -54.07
N LEU A 1129 11.85 36.42 -54.04
CA LEU A 1129 13.13 35.75 -53.71
C LEU A 1129 13.75 35.04 -54.92
N ALA A 1130 13.31 35.35 -56.13
CA ALA A 1130 13.79 34.70 -57.36
C ALA A 1130 15.31 34.84 -57.55
N ASP A 1131 15.85 36.04 -57.33
CA ASP A 1131 17.27 36.35 -57.54
C ASP A 1131 18.19 35.88 -56.39
N THR A 1132 17.61 35.49 -55.25
CA THR A 1132 18.34 35.01 -54.06
C THR A 1132 18.13 33.51 -53.85
N ASP A 1133 17.09 33.13 -53.09
CA ASP A 1133 16.77 31.74 -52.76
C ASP A 1133 16.55 30.93 -54.07
N GLY A 1134 15.82 31.50 -55.04
CA GLY A 1134 15.50 30.87 -56.33
C GLY A 1134 16.75 30.52 -57.17
N ALA A 1135 17.72 31.43 -57.25
CA ALA A 1135 18.97 31.19 -57.96
C ALA A 1135 19.81 30.08 -57.32
N TRP A 1136 19.83 30.02 -55.98
CA TRP A 1136 20.50 28.95 -55.24
C TRP A 1136 19.79 27.60 -55.44
N LEU A 1137 18.46 27.56 -55.29
CA LEU A 1137 17.63 26.36 -55.44
C LEU A 1137 17.72 25.78 -56.85
N THR A 1138 17.72 26.65 -57.87
CA THR A 1138 17.91 26.25 -59.27
C THR A 1138 19.25 25.57 -59.48
N ARG A 1139 20.33 26.09 -58.88
CA ARG A 1139 21.66 25.47 -58.96
C ARG A 1139 21.69 24.14 -58.21
N TRP A 1140 21.15 24.11 -56.99
CA TRP A 1140 21.12 22.91 -56.17
C TRP A 1140 20.34 21.77 -56.86
N LEU A 1141 19.14 22.04 -57.39
CA LEU A 1141 18.36 21.06 -58.13
C LEU A 1141 19.06 20.63 -59.41
N ARG A 1142 19.70 21.53 -60.15
CA ARG A 1142 20.48 21.14 -61.34
C ARG A 1142 21.57 20.14 -61.01
N ASP A 1143 22.27 20.34 -59.90
CA ASP A 1143 23.44 19.54 -59.53
C ASP A 1143 23.06 18.19 -58.90
N HIS A 1144 21.87 18.08 -58.28
CA HIS A 1144 21.47 16.89 -57.52
C HIS A 1144 20.25 16.14 -58.11
N HIS A 1145 19.28 16.87 -58.65
CA HIS A 1145 17.98 16.35 -59.15
C HIS A 1145 17.52 17.10 -60.41
N PRO A 1146 18.27 17.02 -61.53
CA PRO A 1146 17.96 17.75 -62.77
C PRO A 1146 16.61 17.34 -63.37
N ASP A 1147 16.16 16.12 -63.10
CA ASP A 1147 14.82 15.62 -63.43
C ASP A 1147 13.73 16.46 -62.76
N LEU A 1148 13.86 16.77 -61.47
CA LEU A 1148 12.89 17.62 -60.77
C LEU A 1148 12.94 19.08 -61.25
N LEU A 1149 14.12 19.58 -61.61
CA LEU A 1149 14.24 20.95 -62.14
C LEU A 1149 13.44 21.13 -63.44
N THR A 1150 13.34 20.11 -64.30
CA THR A 1150 12.54 20.17 -65.52
C THR A 1150 11.03 20.30 -65.26
N LEU A 1151 10.55 20.02 -64.05
CA LEU A 1151 9.15 20.26 -63.66
C LEU A 1151 8.87 21.72 -63.27
N ALA A 1152 9.90 22.56 -63.12
CA ALA A 1152 9.75 24.00 -62.82
C ALA A 1152 10.09 24.91 -64.02
N GLN A 1153 10.56 24.33 -65.13
CA GLN A 1153 10.88 25.00 -66.39
C GLN A 1153 9.76 24.76 -67.40
#